data_AF-A0AAV9HKI2-F1
#
_entry.id   AF-A0AAV9HKI2-F1
#
_cell.length_a   1.000
_cell.length_b   1.000
_cell.length_c   1.000
_cell.angle_alpha   90.00
_cell.angle_beta   90.00
_cell.angle_gamma   90.00
#
_symmetry.space_group_name_H-M   'P 1'
#
loop_
_entity.id
_entity.type
_entity.pdbx_description
1 polymer ?
#
loop_
_entity_poly.entity_id
_entity_poly.type
_entity_poly.pdbx_seq_one_letter_code
_entity_poly.pdbx_strand_id
1 'polypeptide(L)'
;MGVRHREKPFWGVQYHPESVCTEAEGNRVIVNWFEEARRWNERTGREVLVDGRSLARAATKRSLLGQLAEMSKDDGEDRQWWEEFDADPILHSVTVPLPWGAQVPDIIEAVDPDGPERIVLDSANAAPATSRADVRGRYSIIAAGLDEALRIEHHTGDGYATVRLKSLKGLLVNISQQVTLSRYGDIWKLIAKFHEARHLSADDSSTTPFVGGFMGYITYEQGLADIGVSVDQPRPHHRPDVCLSWVTKSIVIDHLLGLIHLQHLRSSGTEDDTWLDKTARKLLSLQNSQRRQSFNSRKEAPHLTSPKARRPSRSTSIQTPLTKEYEDKVRICQEYIAAGESYELCLTDQTTIARPLSDRPLTELSDGNTSNQRKQRRSSSVTATAPPSSWSLYKLLRTRQPAPFASYLRLGEATLVSASPERFLTYDRSGLCSMRPMKGTVRKSEAVSTIEQAEKILHVPKEEAENLMIVDLVRHDLHAICGAGNVTVPDLLRVEEYQSVFQMITVVEGQLPNHGQERGYTGLDVLAASLPPGSMTGAPKKRSCEILKEIEGHKERSLYSGVVGYMCATGRGDWSVTIRSLFRWDDEQVAMEGEEGEEEKHEVWRIGAGGAVTILSTPEGEREEMFTKLAGPLRSFGEAC
;
A
#
# COMPACT_ATOMS: atom_id res chain seq x y z
N MET A 1 3.37 -24.82 -21.92
CA MET A 1 3.55 -24.28 -23.29
C MET A 1 4.96 -24.65 -23.76
N GLY A 2 5.10 -25.46 -24.81
CA GLY A 2 6.41 -25.74 -25.42
C GLY A 2 6.64 -24.80 -26.59
N VAL A 3 7.75 -24.07 -26.61
CA VAL A 3 8.11 -23.17 -27.72
C VAL A 3 9.35 -23.68 -28.41
N ARG A 4 9.26 -23.87 -29.74
CA ARG A 4 10.40 -24.22 -30.59
C ARG A 4 10.92 -22.96 -31.26
N HIS A 5 12.13 -22.56 -30.89
CA HIS A 5 12.80 -21.44 -31.56
C HIS A 5 13.07 -21.80 -33.03
N ARG A 6 12.78 -20.87 -33.96
CA ARG A 6 12.86 -21.12 -35.42
C ARG A 6 14.30 -21.33 -35.91
N GLU A 7 15.24 -20.56 -35.38
CA GLU A 7 16.64 -20.53 -35.86
C GLU A 7 17.68 -21.04 -34.85
N LYS A 8 17.29 -21.22 -33.58
CA LYS A 8 18.18 -21.68 -32.51
C LYS A 8 17.66 -22.99 -31.95
N PRO A 9 18.54 -23.88 -31.50
CA PRO A 9 18.18 -25.25 -31.14
C PRO A 9 17.61 -25.41 -29.72
N PHE A 10 17.31 -24.31 -29.04
CA PHE A 10 16.80 -24.39 -27.68
C PHE A 10 15.36 -24.89 -27.70
N TRP A 11 15.21 -26.15 -27.31
CA TRP A 11 13.95 -26.65 -26.79
C TRP A 11 13.77 -26.00 -25.43
N GLY A 12 12.80 -25.10 -25.31
CA GLY A 12 12.36 -24.55 -24.04
C GLY A 12 11.01 -25.14 -23.69
N VAL A 13 10.87 -25.68 -22.49
CA VAL A 13 9.59 -26.05 -21.92
C VAL A 13 9.29 -25.04 -20.81
N GLN A 14 8.28 -24.19 -21.03
CA GLN A 14 7.75 -23.32 -20.01
C GLN A 14 6.48 -23.95 -19.48
N TYR A 15 6.46 -24.17 -18.18
CA TYR A 15 5.34 -24.78 -17.49
C TYR A 15 5.14 -24.06 -16.17
N HIS A 16 3.90 -24.08 -15.74
CA HIS A 16 3.56 -23.69 -14.39
C HIS A 16 3.95 -24.87 -13.46
N PRO A 17 4.78 -24.67 -12.43
CA PRO A 17 5.33 -25.77 -11.62
C PRO A 17 4.25 -26.67 -10.99
N GLU A 18 3.12 -26.07 -10.64
CA GLU A 18 1.98 -26.72 -10.01
C GLU A 18 1.18 -27.49 -11.06
N SER A 19 0.91 -26.89 -12.23
CA SER A 19 0.21 -27.53 -13.35
C SER A 19 0.96 -28.73 -13.92
N VAL A 20 2.30 -28.68 -13.97
CA VAL A 20 3.08 -29.82 -14.48
C VAL A 20 3.07 -31.00 -13.51
N CYS A 21 2.84 -30.74 -12.22
CA CYS A 21 2.77 -31.76 -11.18
C CYS A 21 1.35 -32.27 -10.93
N THR A 22 0.31 -31.63 -11.49
CA THR A 22 -1.09 -31.98 -11.22
C THR A 22 -1.50 -33.28 -11.89
N GLU A 23 -0.98 -33.55 -13.09
CA GLU A 23 -1.31 -34.74 -13.87
C GLU A 23 -0.07 -35.47 -14.36
N ALA A 24 -0.19 -36.79 -14.54
CA ALA A 24 0.90 -37.63 -15.07
C ALA A 24 1.39 -37.16 -16.45
N GLU A 25 0.54 -36.51 -17.24
CA GLU A 25 0.89 -35.95 -18.55
C GLU A 25 1.90 -34.79 -18.45
N GLY A 26 1.89 -34.02 -17.36
CA GLY A 26 2.90 -32.97 -17.13
C GLY A 26 4.31 -33.55 -16.98
N ASN A 27 4.44 -34.64 -16.22
CA ASN A 27 5.69 -35.40 -16.15
C ASN A 27 6.13 -35.93 -17.52
N ARG A 28 5.19 -36.44 -18.33
CA ARG A 28 5.50 -36.89 -19.70
C ARG A 28 6.01 -35.75 -20.58
N VAL A 29 5.47 -34.54 -20.46
CA VAL A 29 5.97 -33.36 -21.19
C VAL A 29 7.43 -33.07 -20.83
N ILE A 30 7.80 -33.08 -19.54
CA ILE A 30 9.17 -32.84 -19.10
C ILE A 30 10.10 -33.95 -19.60
N VAL A 31 9.70 -35.21 -19.47
CA VAL A 31 10.50 -36.37 -19.94
C VAL A 31 10.72 -36.29 -21.45
N ASN A 32 9.66 -36.08 -22.23
CA ASN A 32 9.74 -35.98 -23.69
C ASN A 32 10.65 -34.83 -24.11
N TRP A 33 10.50 -33.65 -23.49
CA TRP A 33 11.36 -32.50 -23.76
C TRP A 33 12.83 -32.81 -23.45
N PHE A 34 13.11 -33.45 -22.32
CA PHE A 34 14.48 -33.79 -21.92
C PHE A 34 15.11 -34.81 -22.88
N GLU A 35 14.34 -35.81 -23.31
CA GLU A 35 14.77 -36.77 -24.34
C GLU A 35 15.06 -36.10 -25.67
N GLU A 36 14.18 -35.22 -26.15
CA GLU A 36 14.37 -34.49 -27.41
C GLU A 36 15.58 -33.57 -27.37
N ALA A 37 15.78 -32.85 -26.25
CA ALA A 37 16.94 -32.02 -26.02
C ALA A 37 18.24 -32.84 -26.02
N ARG A 38 18.27 -34.01 -25.37
CA ARG A 38 19.42 -34.93 -25.38
C ARG A 38 19.72 -35.46 -26.78
N ARG A 39 18.71 -35.98 -27.49
CA ARG A 39 18.87 -36.47 -28.88
C ARG A 39 19.35 -35.38 -29.83
N TRP A 40 18.97 -34.12 -29.60
CA TRP A 40 19.47 -33.01 -30.38
C TRP A 40 20.95 -32.73 -30.06
N ASN A 41 21.34 -32.66 -28.78
CA ASN A 41 22.73 -32.44 -28.37
C ASN A 41 23.67 -33.51 -28.93
N GLU A 42 23.26 -34.79 -28.91
CA GLU A 42 24.01 -35.91 -29.48
C GLU A 42 24.22 -35.76 -30.99
N ARG A 43 23.16 -35.38 -31.73
CA ARG A 43 23.23 -35.20 -33.19
C ARG A 43 24.08 -34.02 -33.63
N THR A 44 24.13 -32.96 -32.82
CA THR A 44 24.84 -31.72 -33.20
C THR A 44 26.22 -31.60 -32.59
N GLY A 45 26.66 -32.59 -31.81
CA GLY A 45 27.98 -32.60 -31.18
C GLY A 45 28.16 -31.45 -30.18
N ARG A 46 27.07 -30.96 -29.58
CA ARG A 46 27.15 -29.86 -28.61
C ARG A 46 27.89 -30.36 -27.37
N GLU A 47 29.09 -29.83 -27.13
CA GLU A 47 29.81 -30.07 -25.87
C GLU A 47 28.99 -29.53 -24.69
N VAL A 48 28.71 -30.41 -23.73
CA VAL A 48 28.17 -30.00 -22.44
C VAL A 48 29.32 -29.37 -21.67
N LEU A 49 29.24 -28.06 -21.41
CA LEU A 49 30.18 -27.37 -20.53
C LEU A 49 30.02 -27.93 -19.11
N VAL A 50 30.87 -28.90 -18.75
CA VAL A 50 31.04 -29.38 -17.37
C VAL A 50 32.19 -28.60 -16.74
N ASP A 51 32.10 -27.27 -16.71
CA ASP A 51 33.12 -26.40 -16.07
C ASP A 51 33.09 -26.54 -14.54
N GLY A 52 32.18 -27.32 -13.95
CA GLY A 52 32.01 -27.41 -12.49
C GLY A 52 31.53 -26.11 -11.84
N ARG A 53 31.55 -24.99 -12.57
CA ARG A 53 30.90 -23.74 -12.20
C ARG A 53 29.39 -23.94 -12.27
N SER A 54 28.72 -23.79 -11.13
CA SER A 54 27.27 -23.81 -11.08
C SER A 54 26.72 -22.74 -12.04
N LEU A 55 26.06 -23.18 -13.11
CA LEU A 55 25.28 -22.30 -14.00
C LEU A 55 24.04 -21.75 -13.28
N ALA A 56 23.61 -22.44 -12.22
CA ALA A 56 22.53 -22.00 -11.34
C ALA A 56 23.12 -21.10 -10.24
N ARG A 57 22.63 -19.87 -10.15
CA ARG A 57 22.84 -19.03 -8.95
C ARG A 57 21.88 -19.52 -7.86
N ALA A 58 22.21 -19.29 -6.59
CA ALA A 58 21.23 -19.45 -5.53
C ALA A 58 20.00 -18.61 -5.89
N ALA A 59 18.81 -19.23 -5.92
CA ALA A 59 17.57 -18.53 -6.21
C ALA A 59 17.23 -17.50 -5.11
N THR A 60 17.77 -17.72 -3.92
CA THR A 60 17.63 -16.83 -2.77
C THR A 60 18.59 -15.66 -2.88
N LYS A 61 18.06 -14.44 -2.83
CA LYS A 61 18.83 -13.19 -2.76
C LYS A 61 19.42 -13.05 -1.36
N ARG A 62 20.63 -12.49 -1.25
CA ARG A 62 21.20 -12.10 0.05
C ARG A 62 20.41 -10.94 0.65
N SER A 63 20.46 -10.77 1.97
CA SER A 63 19.81 -9.64 2.64
C SER A 63 20.39 -8.29 2.17
N LEU A 64 19.59 -7.23 2.25
CA LEU A 64 19.96 -5.85 1.94
C LEU A 64 21.17 -5.41 2.79
N LEU A 65 21.17 -5.73 4.09
CA LEU A 65 22.29 -5.45 4.98
C LEU A 65 23.53 -6.27 4.63
N GLY A 66 23.37 -7.54 4.25
CA GLY A 66 24.47 -8.39 3.80
C GLY A 66 25.11 -7.88 2.50
N GLN A 67 24.29 -7.45 1.55
CA GLN A 67 24.76 -6.81 0.31
C GLN A 67 25.51 -5.49 0.59
N LEU A 68 25.04 -4.68 1.55
CA LEU A 68 25.67 -3.41 1.91
C LEU A 68 27.05 -3.61 2.54
N ALA A 69 27.21 -4.63 3.41
CA ALA A 69 28.48 -4.92 4.09
C ALA A 69 29.63 -5.28 3.13
N GLU A 70 29.34 -5.80 1.94
CA GLU A 70 30.35 -6.07 0.91
C GLU A 70 30.83 -4.80 0.20
N MET A 71 29.96 -3.78 0.11
CA MET A 71 30.27 -2.49 -0.51
C MET A 71 31.14 -1.61 0.39
N SER A 72 30.96 -1.70 1.72
CA SER A 72 31.58 -0.80 2.71
C SER A 72 33.03 -1.17 3.07
N LYS A 73 33.91 -1.36 2.08
CA LYS A 73 35.35 -1.57 2.32
C LYS A 73 36.17 -0.27 2.41
N ASP A 74 35.56 0.88 2.16
CA ASP A 74 36.24 2.17 2.18
C ASP A 74 35.22 3.28 2.51
N ASP A 75 35.04 3.59 3.79
CA ASP A 75 34.23 4.75 4.24
C ASP A 75 35.14 5.65 5.08
N GLY A 76 35.72 6.66 4.42
CA GLY A 76 36.31 7.81 5.10
C GLY A 76 35.28 8.55 5.98
N GLU A 77 35.81 9.28 6.95
CA GLU A 77 35.21 9.78 8.20
C GLU A 77 33.96 10.70 8.15
N ASP A 78 33.28 10.90 7.02
CA ASP A 78 32.13 11.82 6.94
C ASP A 78 30.79 11.14 7.27
N ARG A 79 30.54 10.93 8.57
CA ARG A 79 29.21 10.55 9.09
C ARG A 79 28.21 11.69 8.86
N GLN A 80 27.06 11.37 8.26
CA GLN A 80 26.00 12.35 8.03
C GLN A 80 25.15 12.54 9.29
N TRP A 81 24.65 13.77 9.54
CA TRP A 81 23.87 14.10 10.74
C TRP A 81 22.63 13.22 10.95
N TRP A 82 22.03 12.76 9.85
CA TRP A 82 20.81 11.95 9.88
C TRP A 82 21.09 10.47 10.19
N GLU A 83 22.31 9.99 10.02
CA GLU A 83 22.64 8.58 10.29
C GLU A 83 22.44 8.23 11.77
N GLU A 84 22.72 9.16 12.68
CA GLU A 84 22.58 9.01 14.14
C GLU A 84 21.28 9.64 14.71
N PHE A 85 20.45 10.27 13.87
CA PHE A 85 19.20 10.93 14.31
C PHE A 85 18.21 9.93 14.93
N ASP A 86 17.89 10.04 16.22
CA ASP A 86 17.06 9.06 16.94
C ASP A 86 17.61 7.62 16.96
N ALA A 87 18.93 7.45 16.87
CA ALA A 87 19.59 6.16 17.08
C ALA A 87 19.44 5.65 18.52
N ASP A 88 19.51 4.34 18.70
CA ASP A 88 19.38 3.65 19.99
C ASP A 88 18.16 4.11 20.82
N PRO A 89 16.93 4.04 20.27
CA PRO A 89 15.75 4.56 20.93
C PRO A 89 15.36 3.73 22.16
N ILE A 90 14.69 4.38 23.11
CA ILE A 90 14.04 3.78 24.28
C ILE A 90 12.54 4.06 24.17
N LEU A 91 11.73 3.01 24.39
CA LEU A 91 10.28 3.10 24.35
C LEU A 91 9.70 3.58 25.69
N HIS A 92 8.97 4.68 25.65
CA HIS A 92 8.07 5.10 26.72
C HIS A 92 6.62 4.94 26.27
N SER A 93 5.77 4.39 27.14
CA SER A 93 4.35 4.21 26.82
C SER A 93 3.42 4.47 28.00
N VAL A 94 2.26 5.05 27.70
CA VAL A 94 1.14 5.23 28.62
C VAL A 94 -0.10 4.61 27.97
N THR A 95 -0.87 3.83 28.71
CA THR A 95 -2.13 3.25 28.22
C THR A 95 -3.31 3.93 28.91
N VAL A 96 -4.30 4.34 28.12
CA VAL A 96 -5.56 4.92 28.60
C VAL A 96 -6.76 4.16 28.03
N PRO A 97 -7.94 4.18 28.68
CA PRO A 97 -9.14 3.60 28.10
C PRO A 97 -9.59 4.34 26.83
N LEU A 98 -10.08 3.60 25.84
CA LEU A 98 -10.77 4.16 24.67
C LEU A 98 -12.05 4.88 25.14
N PRO A 99 -12.24 6.19 24.85
CA PRO A 99 -13.47 6.89 25.21
C PRO A 99 -14.70 6.21 24.62
N TRP A 100 -15.76 6.07 25.41
CA TRP A 100 -16.95 5.33 25.02
C TRP A 100 -17.63 5.96 23.80
N GLY A 101 -17.77 5.18 22.72
CA GLY A 101 -18.38 5.62 21.47
C GLY A 101 -17.46 6.44 20.55
N ALA A 102 -16.24 6.79 20.98
CA ALA A 102 -15.29 7.50 20.13
C ALA A 102 -14.81 6.62 18.98
N GLN A 103 -14.77 7.20 17.79
CA GLN A 103 -14.18 6.64 16.60
C GLN A 103 -12.77 7.21 16.39
N VAL A 104 -11.98 6.57 15.52
CA VAL A 104 -10.63 7.02 15.17
C VAL A 104 -10.57 8.50 14.75
N PRO A 105 -11.51 9.02 13.93
CA PRO A 105 -11.53 10.45 13.62
C PRO A 105 -11.72 11.37 14.83
N ASP A 106 -12.54 10.96 15.82
CA ASP A 106 -12.78 11.77 17.03
C ASP A 106 -11.51 11.89 17.87
N ILE A 107 -10.72 10.81 17.93
CA ILE A 107 -9.43 10.76 18.64
C ILE A 107 -8.43 11.72 17.97
N ILE A 108 -8.34 11.67 16.63
CA ILE A 108 -7.45 12.55 15.87
C ILE A 108 -7.86 14.01 16.06
N GLU A 109 -9.14 14.32 15.93
CA GLU A 109 -9.66 15.69 16.10
C GLU A 109 -9.47 16.22 17.53
N ALA A 110 -9.47 15.35 18.54
CA ALA A 110 -9.18 15.74 19.92
C ALA A 110 -7.68 15.99 20.17
N VAL A 111 -6.80 15.21 19.55
CA VAL A 111 -5.35 15.27 19.80
C VAL A 111 -4.67 16.32 18.93
N ASP A 112 -4.98 16.34 17.64
CA ASP A 112 -4.36 17.19 16.62
C ASP A 112 -5.39 17.66 15.56
N PRO A 113 -6.30 18.59 15.93
CA PRO A 113 -7.37 19.05 15.05
C PRO A 113 -6.89 19.77 13.79
N ASP A 114 -5.75 20.47 13.89
CA ASP A 114 -5.23 21.37 12.86
C ASP A 114 -3.93 20.86 12.21
N GLY A 115 -3.53 19.61 12.49
CA GLY A 115 -2.33 18.98 11.94
C GLY A 115 -2.31 19.02 10.41
N PRO A 116 -1.30 19.66 9.77
CA PRO A 116 -1.24 19.84 8.33
C PRO A 116 -0.92 18.54 7.59
N GLU A 117 -0.22 17.63 8.25
CA GLU A 117 0.14 16.30 7.76
C GLU A 117 -0.43 15.25 8.70
N ARG A 118 -0.85 14.12 8.16
CA ARG A 118 -1.47 13.03 8.94
C ARG A 118 -1.15 11.71 8.28
N ILE A 119 -0.82 10.71 9.08
CA ILE A 119 -0.79 9.31 8.65
C ILE A 119 -1.68 8.53 9.62
N VAL A 120 -2.72 7.91 9.07
CA VAL A 120 -3.71 7.10 9.80
C VAL A 120 -3.82 5.77 9.08
N LEU A 121 -3.50 4.69 9.78
CA LEU A 121 -3.70 3.31 9.33
C LEU A 121 -4.85 2.73 10.17
N ASP A 122 -6.01 2.56 9.56
CA ASP A 122 -7.27 2.36 10.27
C ASP A 122 -7.92 1.01 9.97
N SER A 123 -8.15 0.25 11.05
CA SER A 123 -9.08 -0.87 11.05
C SER A 123 -10.53 -0.37 11.15
N ALA A 124 -11.04 0.24 10.07
CA ALA A 124 -12.36 0.87 10.07
C ALA A 124 -13.53 -0.10 10.28
N ASN A 125 -13.32 -1.40 10.04
CA ASN A 125 -14.29 -2.47 10.25
C ASN A 125 -14.26 -3.08 11.67
N ALA A 126 -13.49 -2.52 12.61
CA ALA A 126 -13.30 -3.10 13.94
C ALA A 126 -14.53 -3.01 14.88
N ALA A 127 -15.57 -2.24 14.51
CA ALA A 127 -16.76 -2.03 15.35
C ALA A 127 -17.53 -3.34 15.63
N PRO A 128 -18.27 -3.43 16.76
CA PRO A 128 -18.87 -4.69 17.22
C PRO A 128 -20.13 -5.06 16.41
N ALA A 129 -19.97 -5.84 15.35
CA ALA A 129 -21.06 -6.59 14.73
C ALA A 129 -20.57 -7.97 14.25
N THR A 130 -20.93 -9.00 15.01
CA THR A 130 -21.21 -10.41 14.65
C THR A 130 -20.31 -11.24 13.71
N SER A 131 -19.30 -10.71 13.01
CA SER A 131 -18.45 -11.51 12.11
C SER A 131 -17.45 -12.39 12.87
N ARG A 132 -17.38 -13.69 12.53
CA ARG A 132 -16.44 -14.67 13.10
C ARG A 132 -15.09 -14.73 12.37
N ALA A 133 -14.88 -13.95 11.31
CA ALA A 133 -13.65 -14.02 10.51
C ALA A 133 -12.48 -13.29 11.21
N ASP A 134 -11.26 -13.79 11.01
CA ASP A 134 -9.97 -13.21 11.44
C ASP A 134 -9.64 -11.85 10.77
N VAL A 135 -10.62 -11.30 10.06
CA VAL A 135 -10.50 -10.08 9.24
C VAL A 135 -11.03 -8.85 9.99
N ARG A 136 -11.29 -8.99 11.30
CA ARG A 136 -11.45 -7.82 12.16
C ARG A 136 -10.08 -7.19 12.32
N GLY A 137 -9.84 -6.08 11.65
CA GLY A 137 -8.67 -5.27 11.95
C GLY A 137 -8.72 -4.92 13.45
N ARG A 138 -7.73 -5.36 14.22
CA ARG A 138 -7.73 -5.16 15.69
C ARG A 138 -7.25 -3.78 16.08
N TYR A 139 -6.34 -3.21 15.29
CA TYR A 139 -5.60 -2.02 15.66
C TYR A 139 -5.78 -0.90 14.64
N SER A 140 -5.99 0.33 15.13
CA SER A 140 -5.78 1.53 14.32
C SER A 140 -4.57 2.28 14.85
N ILE A 141 -3.72 2.77 13.96
CA ILE A 141 -2.44 3.39 14.29
C ILE A 141 -2.41 4.80 13.71
N ILE A 142 -2.10 5.79 14.54
CA ILE A 142 -2.00 7.19 14.17
C ILE A 142 -0.57 7.66 14.44
N ALA A 143 0.06 8.22 13.41
CA ALA A 143 1.32 8.94 13.57
C ALA A 143 1.06 10.31 14.21
N ALA A 144 1.86 10.67 15.21
CA ALA A 144 1.84 11.99 15.83
C ALA A 144 3.21 12.67 15.67
N GLY A 145 3.23 14.01 15.71
CA GLY A 145 4.47 14.77 15.60
C GLY A 145 5.18 14.61 14.26
N LEU A 146 4.44 14.48 13.16
CA LEU A 146 5.00 14.30 11.82
C LEU A 146 5.85 15.48 11.34
N ASP A 147 5.68 16.66 11.93
CA ASP A 147 6.53 17.82 11.70
C ASP A 147 7.95 17.65 12.27
N GLU A 148 8.10 16.83 13.31
CA GLU A 148 9.40 16.47 13.90
C GLU A 148 9.96 15.15 13.34
N ALA A 149 9.20 14.44 12.50
CA ALA A 149 9.63 13.19 11.92
C ALA A 149 10.63 13.43 10.77
N LEU A 150 11.76 12.71 10.81
CA LEU A 150 12.68 12.66 9.68
C LEU A 150 12.01 11.92 8.53
N ARG A 151 12.02 12.50 7.34
CA ARG A 151 11.43 11.92 6.14
C ARG A 151 12.47 11.57 5.10
N ILE A 152 12.33 10.39 4.51
CA ILE A 152 13.13 9.92 3.37
C ILE A 152 12.20 9.86 2.16
N GLU A 153 12.56 10.60 1.11
CA GLU A 153 11.87 10.65 -0.18
C GLU A 153 12.81 10.15 -1.28
N HIS A 154 12.30 9.36 -2.22
CA HIS A 154 13.05 8.93 -3.40
C HIS A 154 12.15 8.98 -4.63
N HIS A 155 12.70 9.53 -5.72
CA HIS A 155 12.07 9.55 -7.03
C HIS A 155 12.75 8.52 -7.93
N THR A 156 11.95 7.68 -8.57
CA THR A 156 12.46 6.63 -9.44
C THR A 156 13.22 7.22 -10.62
N GLY A 157 14.49 6.84 -10.73
CA GLY A 157 15.42 7.36 -11.74
C GLY A 157 16.47 8.31 -11.16
N ASP A 158 16.27 8.83 -9.94
CA ASP A 158 17.27 9.66 -9.29
C ASP A 158 18.42 8.81 -8.72
N GLY A 159 19.65 9.33 -8.82
CA GLY A 159 20.83 8.76 -8.18
C GLY A 159 20.96 9.10 -6.68
N TYR A 160 19.92 9.70 -6.09
CA TYR A 160 19.92 10.18 -4.72
C TYR A 160 18.54 10.03 -4.06
N ALA A 161 18.53 9.97 -2.73
CA ALA A 161 17.33 10.15 -1.92
C ALA A 161 17.35 11.54 -1.26
N THR A 162 16.20 12.11 -0.92
CA THR A 162 16.10 13.35 -0.17
C THR A 162 15.70 13.06 1.27
N VAL A 163 16.53 13.48 2.22
CA VAL A 163 16.23 13.45 3.65
C VAL A 163 15.73 14.83 4.07
N ARG A 164 14.55 14.89 4.71
CA ARG A 164 13.92 16.13 5.16
C ARG A 164 13.62 16.10 6.65
N LEU A 165 13.75 17.25 7.30
CA LEU A 165 13.33 17.48 8.68
C LEU A 165 12.72 18.87 8.80
N LYS A 166 11.44 18.97 9.13
CA LYS A 166 10.71 20.24 9.15
C LYS A 166 10.92 20.99 10.46
N SER A 167 10.79 20.30 11.58
CA SER A 167 10.91 20.83 12.94
C SER A 167 11.84 19.97 13.78
N LEU A 168 12.53 20.57 14.74
CA LEU A 168 13.34 19.87 15.74
C LEU A 168 13.08 20.49 17.12
N LYS A 169 12.55 19.70 18.05
CA LYS A 169 12.18 20.15 19.41
C LYS A 169 11.26 21.39 19.38
N GLY A 170 10.27 21.36 18.48
CA GLY A 170 9.32 22.45 18.25
C GLY A 170 9.86 23.68 17.52
N LEU A 171 11.14 23.69 17.10
CA LEU A 171 11.73 24.77 16.31
C LEU A 171 11.70 24.42 14.83
N LEU A 172 11.16 25.31 14.00
CA LEU A 172 11.19 25.16 12.55
C LEU A 172 12.63 25.24 12.02
N VAL A 173 13.10 24.18 11.37
CA VAL A 173 14.46 24.07 10.82
C VAL A 173 14.48 23.88 9.29
N ASN A 174 13.44 23.25 8.72
CA ASN A 174 13.28 23.02 7.27
C ASN A 174 14.54 22.50 6.57
N ILE A 175 15.19 21.49 7.14
CA ILE A 175 16.37 20.84 6.56
C ILE A 175 15.92 19.97 5.39
N SER A 176 16.65 20.06 4.28
CA SER A 176 16.49 19.22 3.10
C SER A 176 17.87 18.89 2.54
N GLN A 177 18.21 17.60 2.49
CA GLN A 177 19.52 17.15 2.04
C GLN A 177 19.37 16.00 1.04
N GLN A 178 20.10 16.08 -0.08
CA GLN A 178 20.24 14.95 -1.00
C GLN A 178 21.35 14.00 -0.53
N VAL A 179 21.06 12.71 -0.56
CA VAL A 179 21.95 11.63 -0.17
C VAL A 179 22.18 10.74 -1.39
N THR A 180 23.41 10.69 -1.87
CA THR A 180 23.77 9.88 -3.05
C THR A 180 23.58 8.39 -2.77
N LEU A 181 22.78 7.72 -3.59
CA LEU A 181 22.44 6.30 -3.41
C LEU A 181 23.59 5.36 -3.79
N SER A 182 24.54 5.78 -4.62
CA SER A 182 25.68 4.93 -4.98
C SER A 182 26.53 4.52 -3.77
N ARG A 183 26.50 5.29 -2.66
CA ARG A 183 27.14 4.94 -1.38
C ARG A 183 26.48 3.72 -0.73
N TYR A 184 25.18 3.54 -0.95
CA TYR A 184 24.37 2.48 -0.36
C TYR A 184 24.01 1.38 -1.35
N GLY A 185 24.15 1.62 -2.65
CA GLY A 185 23.71 0.76 -3.75
C GLY A 185 22.35 1.18 -4.28
N ASP A 186 21.34 1.27 -3.40
CA ASP A 186 19.97 1.66 -3.74
C ASP A 186 19.24 2.25 -2.53
N ILE A 187 17.99 2.68 -2.74
CA ILE A 187 17.12 3.26 -1.70
C ILE A 187 16.81 2.24 -0.57
N TRP A 188 16.65 0.97 -0.90
CA TRP A 188 16.27 -0.07 0.05
C TRP A 188 17.38 -0.36 1.05
N LYS A 189 18.63 -0.41 0.59
CA LYS A 189 19.81 -0.55 1.45
C LYS A 189 20.04 0.67 2.34
N LEU A 190 19.75 1.88 1.86
CA LEU A 190 19.78 3.09 2.68
C LEU A 190 18.74 3.01 3.81
N ILE A 191 17.50 2.63 3.48
CA ILE A 191 16.42 2.46 4.48
C ILE A 191 16.77 1.34 5.46
N ALA A 192 17.31 0.22 4.99
CA ALA A 192 17.73 -0.91 5.83
C ALA A 192 18.80 -0.48 6.83
N LYS A 193 19.85 0.24 6.40
CA LYS A 193 20.89 0.77 7.29
C LYS A 193 20.31 1.73 8.33
N PHE A 194 19.41 2.62 7.92
CA PHE A 194 18.77 3.57 8.83
C PHE A 194 17.89 2.85 9.88
N HIS A 195 17.10 1.87 9.46
CA HIS A 195 16.22 1.10 10.34
C HIS A 195 17.02 0.24 11.33
N GLU A 196 18.08 -0.42 10.87
CA GLU A 196 18.95 -1.27 11.72
C GLU A 196 19.57 -0.50 12.88
N ALA A 197 20.05 0.73 12.65
CA ALA A 197 20.60 1.59 13.71
C ALA A 197 19.57 2.03 14.76
N ARG A 198 18.29 1.72 14.56
CA ARG A 198 17.15 2.11 15.40
C ARG A 198 16.31 0.89 15.80
N HIS A 199 16.86 -0.30 15.65
CA HIS A 199 16.17 -1.55 15.97
C HIS A 199 15.99 -1.70 17.49
N LEU A 200 14.77 -2.07 17.91
CA LEU A 200 14.44 -2.37 19.32
C LEU A 200 14.43 -3.87 19.58
N SER A 201 15.08 -4.29 20.66
CA SER A 201 15.25 -5.70 20.99
C SER A 201 13.94 -6.38 21.42
N ALA A 202 13.90 -7.71 21.34
CA ALA A 202 12.70 -8.48 21.67
C ALA A 202 12.26 -8.36 23.15
N ASP A 203 13.20 -8.01 24.05
CA ASP A 203 12.94 -7.83 25.48
C ASP A 203 12.13 -6.55 25.79
N ASP A 204 11.98 -5.65 24.81
CA ASP A 204 11.09 -4.49 24.89
C ASP A 204 9.63 -4.96 24.78
N SER A 205 9.01 -5.08 25.96
CA SER A 205 7.75 -5.76 26.31
C SER A 205 6.46 -5.25 25.65
N SER A 206 6.54 -4.49 24.56
CA SER A 206 5.33 -3.95 23.91
C SER A 206 4.65 -5.00 23.04
N THR A 207 3.39 -5.28 23.37
CA THR A 207 2.51 -6.18 22.64
C THR A 207 1.78 -5.50 21.48
N THR A 208 1.97 -4.20 21.26
CA THR A 208 1.29 -3.46 20.18
C THR A 208 1.97 -3.74 18.83
N PRO A 209 1.23 -3.65 17.71
CA PRO A 209 1.79 -3.88 16.37
C PRO A 209 2.87 -2.86 15.99
N PHE A 210 2.73 -1.63 16.47
CA PHE A 210 3.64 -0.52 16.21
C PHE A 210 3.98 0.19 17.52
N VAL A 211 5.20 0.68 17.65
CA VAL A 211 5.67 1.50 18.78
C VAL A 211 6.37 2.78 18.33
N GLY A 212 6.56 2.93 17.02
CA GLY A 212 7.45 3.87 16.36
C GLY A 212 8.25 3.16 15.26
N GLY A 213 8.76 3.93 14.30
CA GLY A 213 9.42 3.43 13.09
C GLY A 213 8.93 4.14 11.82
N PHE A 214 9.23 3.57 10.65
CA PHE A 214 8.79 4.15 9.38
C PHE A 214 7.29 4.00 9.15
N MET A 215 6.65 5.06 8.64
CA MET A 215 5.30 5.04 8.08
C MET A 215 5.28 5.84 6.78
N GLY A 216 4.49 5.38 5.81
CA GLY A 216 4.35 6.12 4.55
C GLY A 216 3.82 5.28 3.42
N TYR A 217 4.22 5.62 2.19
CA TYR A 217 3.78 4.95 0.98
C TYR A 217 4.94 4.64 0.03
N ILE A 218 4.69 3.67 -0.85
CA ILE A 218 5.51 3.34 -2.00
C ILE A 218 4.58 3.25 -3.22
N THR A 219 4.88 3.95 -4.31
CA THR A 219 4.06 3.96 -5.54
C THR A 219 4.27 2.69 -6.35
N TYR A 220 3.37 2.46 -7.31
CA TYR A 220 3.50 1.35 -8.25
C TYR A 220 4.79 1.45 -9.09
N GLU A 221 5.20 2.66 -9.45
CA GLU A 221 6.36 2.95 -10.30
C GLU A 221 7.70 2.60 -9.64
N GLN A 222 7.81 2.77 -8.31
CA GLN A 222 8.99 2.23 -7.59
C GLN A 222 9.09 0.72 -7.80
N GLY A 223 7.97 0.01 -7.64
CA GLY A 223 7.92 -1.44 -7.85
C GLY A 223 8.29 -1.85 -9.28
N LEU A 224 7.85 -1.08 -10.28
CA LEU A 224 8.24 -1.30 -11.68
C LEU A 224 9.77 -1.21 -11.87
N ALA A 225 10.39 -0.19 -11.31
CA ALA A 225 11.83 -0.02 -11.40
C ALA A 225 12.61 -1.12 -10.67
N ASP A 226 12.13 -1.58 -9.51
CA ASP A 226 12.76 -2.65 -8.74
C ASP A 226 12.82 -3.98 -9.50
N ILE A 227 11.83 -4.24 -10.38
CA ILE A 227 11.80 -5.42 -11.25
C ILE A 227 12.39 -5.15 -12.65
N GLY A 228 12.96 -3.96 -12.86
CA GLY A 228 13.64 -3.57 -14.09
C GLY A 228 12.69 -3.33 -15.28
N VAL A 229 11.48 -2.85 -15.01
CA VAL A 229 10.58 -2.23 -16.00
C VAL A 229 10.86 -0.74 -16.02
N SER A 230 11.22 -0.20 -17.18
CA SER A 230 11.56 1.22 -17.32
C SER A 230 10.34 2.10 -17.03
N VAL A 231 10.49 3.10 -16.16
CA VAL A 231 9.57 4.23 -16.03
C VAL A 231 9.97 5.29 -17.08
N ASP A 232 9.00 5.94 -17.73
CA ASP A 232 9.28 6.88 -18.82
C ASP A 232 10.05 8.11 -18.32
N GLN A 233 10.97 8.61 -19.15
CA GLN A 233 11.83 9.74 -18.84
C GLN A 233 11.91 10.71 -20.02
N PRO A 234 11.90 12.04 -19.79
CA PRO A 234 11.69 12.69 -18.49
C PRO A 234 10.23 12.57 -18.03
N ARG A 235 10.02 12.38 -16.72
CA ARG A 235 8.68 12.44 -16.13
C ARG A 235 8.18 13.89 -16.11
N PRO A 236 6.86 14.14 -16.27
CA PRO A 236 6.30 15.49 -16.25
C PRO A 236 6.31 16.14 -14.85
N HIS A 237 6.71 15.39 -13.82
CA HIS A 237 6.73 15.82 -12.42
C HIS A 237 7.91 15.19 -11.66
N HIS A 238 8.22 15.73 -10.47
CA HIS A 238 9.26 15.19 -9.56
C HIS A 238 8.67 14.64 -8.24
N ARG A 239 7.50 14.01 -8.33
CA ARG A 239 6.81 13.39 -7.19
C ARG A 239 7.61 12.20 -6.64
N PRO A 240 7.70 12.00 -5.32
CA PRO A 240 8.39 10.86 -4.73
C PRO A 240 7.60 9.56 -4.94
N ASP A 241 8.33 8.48 -5.24
CA ASP A 241 7.81 7.12 -5.37
C ASP A 241 8.00 6.31 -4.08
N VAL A 242 8.98 6.66 -3.25
CA VAL A 242 9.07 6.20 -1.85
C VAL A 242 9.02 7.43 -0.97
N CYS A 243 8.11 7.45 0.00
CA CYS A 243 8.01 8.52 0.98
C CYS A 243 7.72 7.94 2.35
N LEU A 244 8.74 7.91 3.22
CA LEU A 244 8.68 7.28 4.54
C LEU A 244 9.11 8.27 5.61
N SER A 245 8.27 8.43 6.64
CA SER A 245 8.58 9.25 7.82
C SER A 245 8.93 8.36 9.00
N TRP A 246 10.04 8.64 9.67
CA TRP A 246 10.44 8.02 10.92
C TRP A 246 9.61 8.60 12.06
N VAL A 247 8.53 7.91 12.39
CA VAL A 247 7.57 8.31 13.42
C VAL A 247 8.05 7.84 14.79
N THR A 248 8.32 8.78 15.67
CA THR A 248 8.72 8.50 17.06
C THR A 248 7.55 8.55 18.04
N LYS A 249 6.47 9.28 17.72
CA LYS A 249 5.27 9.40 18.56
C LYS A 249 4.09 8.70 17.88
N SER A 250 3.47 7.73 18.55
CA SER A 250 2.32 6.99 18.00
C SER A 250 1.18 6.84 18.99
N ILE A 251 -0.03 6.73 18.42
CA ILE A 251 -1.27 6.42 19.14
C ILE A 251 -1.82 5.13 18.52
N VAL A 252 -1.81 4.04 19.29
CA VAL A 252 -2.30 2.73 18.86
C VAL A 252 -3.59 2.41 19.60
N ILE A 253 -4.68 2.23 18.86
CA ILE A 253 -6.00 1.91 19.40
C ILE A 253 -6.20 0.41 19.28
N ASP A 254 -6.37 -0.29 20.41
CA ASP A 254 -6.79 -1.69 20.45
C ASP A 254 -8.32 -1.73 20.57
N HIS A 255 -9.00 -2.01 19.46
CA HIS A 255 -10.47 -2.04 19.41
C HIS A 255 -11.06 -3.23 20.17
N LEU A 256 -10.29 -4.32 20.29
CA LEU A 256 -10.74 -5.52 20.99
C LEU A 256 -10.74 -5.31 22.51
N LEU A 257 -9.67 -4.69 23.03
CA LEU A 257 -9.54 -4.40 24.46
C LEU A 257 -10.18 -3.07 24.87
N GLY A 258 -10.51 -2.20 23.91
CA GLY A 258 -11.01 -0.86 24.19
C GLY A 258 -9.95 0.01 24.87
N LEU A 259 -8.70 -0.07 24.41
CA LEU A 259 -7.55 0.65 24.97
C LEU A 259 -6.88 1.52 23.91
N ILE A 260 -6.24 2.59 24.36
CA ILE A 260 -5.35 3.43 23.56
C ILE A 260 -3.97 3.43 24.20
N HIS A 261 -2.96 2.99 23.44
CA HIS A 261 -1.57 3.04 23.81
C HIS A 261 -0.93 4.29 23.18
N LEU A 262 -0.49 5.21 24.03
CA LEU A 262 0.32 6.37 23.66
C LEU A 262 1.79 5.96 23.79
N GLN A 263 2.59 6.20 22.76
CA GLN A 263 3.95 5.68 22.66
C GLN A 263 4.89 6.74 22.13
N HIS A 264 6.11 6.77 22.67
CA HIS A 264 7.18 7.68 22.26
C HIS A 264 8.53 6.95 22.29
N LEU A 265 9.18 6.85 21.13
CA LEU A 265 10.59 6.45 20.99
C LEU A 265 11.51 7.65 21.21
N ARG A 266 12.39 7.57 22.20
CA ARG A 266 13.33 8.65 22.55
C ARG A 266 14.77 8.17 22.51
N SER A 267 15.69 9.02 22.07
CA SER A 267 17.12 8.75 22.27
C SER A 267 17.46 8.73 23.77
N SER A 268 18.40 7.88 24.18
CA SER A 268 18.88 7.86 25.56
C SER A 268 19.39 9.23 26.02
N GLY A 269 18.94 9.70 27.18
CA GLY A 269 19.40 10.97 27.78
C GLY A 269 18.63 12.24 27.40
N THR A 270 17.54 12.15 26.62
CA THR A 270 16.65 13.30 26.37
C THR A 270 15.72 13.59 27.57
N GLU A 271 15.50 14.86 27.90
CA GLU A 271 14.58 15.31 28.97
C GLU A 271 13.13 14.82 28.79
N ASP A 272 12.35 14.88 29.87
CA ASP A 272 10.97 14.41 29.90
C ASP A 272 10.04 15.19 28.96
N ASP A 273 9.61 14.54 27.88
CA ASP A 273 8.57 15.06 26.99
C ASP A 273 7.18 14.89 27.63
N THR A 274 6.55 16.03 27.93
CA THR A 274 5.17 16.14 28.41
C THR A 274 4.09 15.72 27.39
N TRP A 275 4.45 15.33 26.16
CA TRP A 275 3.50 14.94 25.11
C TRP A 275 2.57 13.79 25.55
N LEU A 276 3.11 12.74 26.18
CA LEU A 276 2.31 11.59 26.63
C LEU A 276 1.20 12.04 27.61
N ASP A 277 1.56 12.83 28.62
CA ASP A 277 0.61 13.33 29.64
C ASP A 277 -0.39 14.33 29.08
N LYS A 278 0.04 15.20 28.17
CA LYS A 278 -0.85 16.16 27.49
C LYS A 278 -1.88 15.43 26.63
N THR A 279 -1.44 14.44 25.86
CA THR A 279 -2.29 13.64 24.99
C THR A 279 -3.25 12.76 25.79
N ALA A 280 -2.78 12.10 26.85
CA ALA A 280 -3.61 11.34 27.78
C ALA A 280 -4.73 12.21 28.37
N ARG A 281 -4.41 13.43 28.85
CA ARG A 281 -5.41 14.37 29.39
C ARG A 281 -6.45 14.78 28.35
N LYS A 282 -6.05 15.05 27.10
CA LYS A 282 -6.99 15.36 26.00
C LYS A 282 -7.98 14.20 25.79
N LEU A 283 -7.51 12.96 25.74
CA LEU A 283 -8.36 11.77 25.54
C LEU A 283 -9.31 11.53 26.73
N LEU A 284 -8.83 11.70 27.97
CA LEU A 284 -9.68 11.61 29.15
C LEU A 284 -10.75 12.72 29.18
N SER A 285 -10.43 13.92 28.68
CA SER A 285 -11.40 15.02 28.57
C SER A 285 -12.49 14.73 27.54
N LEU A 286 -12.16 14.06 26.43
CA LEU A 286 -13.11 13.62 25.42
C LEU A 286 -14.13 12.64 26.03
N GLN A 287 -13.66 11.67 26.83
CA GLN A 287 -14.51 10.71 27.53
C GLN A 287 -15.53 11.39 28.45
N ASN A 288 -15.11 12.43 29.17
CA ASN A 288 -15.98 13.19 30.06
C ASN A 288 -17.04 14.00 29.30
N SER A 289 -16.66 14.59 28.16
CA SER A 289 -17.57 15.34 27.30
C SER A 289 -18.64 14.44 26.67
N GLN A 290 -18.26 13.28 26.13
CA GLN A 290 -19.19 12.32 25.55
C GLN A 290 -20.14 11.72 26.60
N ARG A 291 -19.65 11.41 27.81
CA ARG A 291 -20.51 10.99 28.93
C ARG A 291 -21.56 12.05 29.27
N ARG A 292 -21.16 13.33 29.38
CA ARG A 292 -22.11 14.43 29.68
C ARG A 292 -23.17 14.58 28.58
N GLN A 293 -22.80 14.44 27.31
CA GLN A 293 -23.75 14.48 26.19
C GLN A 293 -24.72 13.28 26.24
N SER A 294 -24.25 12.08 26.52
CA SER A 294 -25.08 10.87 26.67
C SER A 294 -26.10 10.98 27.83
N PHE A 295 -25.73 11.64 28.93
CA PHE A 295 -26.66 11.92 30.04
C PHE A 295 -27.72 12.98 29.68
N ASN A 296 -27.38 13.99 28.89
CA ASN A 296 -28.32 15.03 28.44
C ASN A 296 -29.22 14.57 27.29
N SER A 297 -28.76 13.65 26.42
CA SER A 297 -29.52 13.12 25.29
C SER A 297 -30.55 12.06 25.67
N ARG A 298 -30.73 11.73 26.96
CA ARG A 298 -31.88 10.94 27.43
C ARG A 298 -33.22 11.69 27.35
N LYS A 299 -33.22 12.98 27.00
CA LYS A 299 -34.44 13.77 26.75
C LYS A 299 -34.72 14.09 25.28
N GLU A 300 -33.75 13.96 24.39
CA GLU A 300 -33.96 14.14 22.94
C GLU A 300 -33.01 13.21 22.19
N ALA A 301 -33.58 12.29 21.41
CA ALA A 301 -32.81 11.44 20.50
C ALA A 301 -32.13 12.34 19.46
N PRO A 302 -30.82 12.17 19.18
CA PRO A 302 -30.20 12.87 18.07
C PRO A 302 -30.78 12.30 16.78
N HIS A 303 -31.59 13.08 16.08
CA HIS A 303 -31.80 12.88 14.66
C HIS A 303 -30.44 13.04 13.97
N LEU A 304 -29.77 11.92 13.66
CA LEU A 304 -28.77 11.94 12.60
C LEU A 304 -29.51 12.34 11.33
N THR A 305 -29.40 13.61 10.96
CA THR A 305 -29.76 14.04 9.62
C THR A 305 -28.81 13.29 8.70
N SER A 306 -29.36 12.31 7.98
CA SER A 306 -28.73 11.75 6.78
C SER A 306 -28.14 12.91 5.99
N PRO A 307 -26.83 12.91 5.66
CA PRO A 307 -26.26 13.98 4.86
C PRO A 307 -27.11 14.06 3.59
N LYS A 308 -27.85 15.17 3.44
CA LYS A 308 -28.68 15.40 2.25
C LYS A 308 -27.80 15.14 1.04
N ALA A 309 -28.28 14.35 0.09
CA ALA A 309 -27.61 14.09 -1.18
C ALA A 309 -27.17 15.43 -1.78
N ARG A 310 -25.88 15.74 -1.68
CA ARG A 310 -25.31 16.93 -2.30
C ARG A 310 -25.02 16.53 -3.73
N ARG A 311 -25.76 17.14 -4.67
CA ARG A 311 -25.34 17.15 -6.07
C ARG A 311 -23.93 17.76 -6.13
N PRO A 312 -23.05 17.27 -7.03
CA PRO A 312 -21.78 17.93 -7.29
C PRO A 312 -22.01 19.44 -7.51
N SER A 313 -21.10 20.29 -7.02
CA SER A 313 -21.13 21.70 -7.43
C SER A 313 -21.05 21.75 -8.96
N ARG A 314 -21.63 22.78 -9.60
CA ARG A 314 -21.49 22.97 -11.06
C ARG A 314 -20.02 23.03 -11.52
N SER A 315 -19.09 23.28 -10.59
CA SER A 315 -17.64 23.30 -10.78
C SER A 315 -16.90 21.96 -10.58
N THR A 316 -17.59 20.84 -10.28
CA THR A 316 -16.92 19.53 -10.21
C THR A 316 -17.09 18.75 -11.52
N SER A 317 -15.98 18.42 -12.18
CA SER A 317 -15.94 17.59 -13.38
C SER A 317 -15.46 16.17 -13.03
N ILE A 318 -16.15 15.15 -13.53
CA ILE A 318 -15.81 13.74 -13.32
C ILE A 318 -15.70 13.08 -14.70
N GLN A 319 -14.54 12.52 -15.00
CA GLN A 319 -14.25 11.83 -16.24
C GLN A 319 -13.89 10.38 -15.93
N THR A 320 -14.82 9.46 -16.20
CA THR A 320 -14.60 8.02 -16.06
C THR A 320 -14.01 7.43 -17.35
N PRO A 321 -13.34 6.26 -17.28
CA PRO A 321 -12.91 5.52 -18.46
C PRO A 321 -14.08 5.30 -19.44
N LEU A 322 -13.80 5.44 -20.74
CA LEU A 322 -14.79 5.19 -21.77
C LEU A 322 -14.99 3.68 -21.93
N THR A 323 -16.26 3.24 -21.85
CA THR A 323 -16.67 1.83 -21.97
C THR A 323 -15.99 1.11 -23.13
N LYS A 324 -16.07 1.68 -24.34
CA LYS A 324 -15.54 1.05 -25.55
C LYS A 324 -14.01 0.94 -25.50
N GLU A 325 -13.32 1.99 -25.03
CA GLU A 325 -11.86 1.98 -24.94
C GLU A 325 -11.37 0.95 -23.92
N TYR A 326 -12.06 0.82 -22.78
CA TYR A 326 -11.71 -0.19 -21.78
C TYR A 326 -11.95 -1.62 -22.31
N GLU A 327 -13.09 -1.86 -22.96
CA GLU A 327 -13.37 -3.15 -23.61
C GLU A 327 -12.35 -3.50 -24.69
N ASP A 328 -11.91 -2.52 -25.50
CA ASP A 328 -10.88 -2.71 -26.52
C ASP A 328 -9.53 -3.08 -25.86
N LYS A 329 -9.15 -2.42 -24.75
CA LYS A 329 -7.96 -2.80 -23.96
C LYS A 329 -8.05 -4.21 -23.41
N VAL A 330 -9.23 -4.66 -22.94
CA VAL A 330 -9.44 -6.04 -22.49
C VAL A 330 -9.19 -7.03 -23.62
N ARG A 331 -9.67 -6.75 -24.84
CA ARG A 331 -9.40 -7.62 -26.01
C ARG A 331 -7.91 -7.68 -26.33
N ILE A 332 -7.19 -6.56 -26.26
CA ILE A 332 -5.74 -6.52 -26.44
C ILE A 332 -5.02 -7.37 -25.38
N CYS A 333 -5.44 -7.30 -24.11
CA CYS A 333 -4.93 -8.19 -23.07
C CYS A 333 -5.13 -9.67 -23.43
N GLN A 334 -6.31 -10.04 -23.94
CA GLN A 334 -6.60 -11.41 -24.37
C GLN A 334 -5.73 -11.86 -25.54
N GLU A 335 -5.39 -10.97 -26.47
CA GLU A 335 -4.46 -11.26 -27.57
C GLU A 335 -3.06 -11.61 -27.05
N TYR A 336 -2.52 -10.83 -26.10
CA TYR A 336 -1.25 -11.15 -25.45
C TYR A 336 -1.29 -12.47 -24.68
N ILE A 337 -2.39 -12.74 -23.97
CA ILE A 337 -2.56 -14.00 -23.22
C ILE A 337 -2.65 -15.18 -24.18
N ALA A 338 -3.43 -15.06 -25.26
CA ALA A 338 -3.54 -16.09 -26.30
C ALA A 338 -2.20 -16.35 -27.01
N ALA A 339 -1.37 -15.32 -27.16
CA ALA A 339 0.00 -15.44 -27.67
C ALA A 339 0.98 -16.11 -26.68
N GLY A 340 0.57 -16.32 -25.42
CA GLY A 340 1.40 -16.92 -24.38
C GLY A 340 2.41 -15.96 -23.75
N GLU A 341 2.20 -14.65 -23.90
CA GLU A 341 3.07 -13.61 -23.33
C GLU A 341 2.79 -13.38 -21.83
N SER A 342 1.57 -13.70 -21.38
CA SER A 342 1.12 -13.65 -19.99
C SER A 342 0.00 -14.68 -19.76
N TYR A 343 -0.22 -15.10 -18.51
CA TYR A 343 -1.36 -15.91 -18.10
C TYR A 343 -2.54 -15.05 -17.62
N GLU A 344 -2.21 -13.93 -16.97
CA GLU A 344 -3.14 -12.94 -16.43
C GLU A 344 -2.55 -11.54 -16.64
N LEU A 345 -3.39 -10.54 -16.87
CA LEU A 345 -3.02 -9.11 -16.91
C LEU A 345 -4.02 -8.32 -16.06
N CYS A 346 -3.59 -7.74 -14.95
CA CYS A 346 -4.42 -6.85 -14.13
C CYS A 346 -4.51 -5.48 -14.79
N LEU A 347 -5.44 -5.36 -15.75
CA LEU A 347 -5.71 -4.13 -16.48
C LEU A 347 -6.42 -3.13 -15.58
N THR A 348 -5.93 -1.89 -15.57
CA THR A 348 -6.54 -0.80 -14.82
C THR A 348 -6.77 0.43 -15.70
N ASP A 349 -7.67 1.29 -15.24
CA ASP A 349 -7.87 2.63 -15.80
C ASP A 349 -8.22 3.61 -14.68
N GLN A 350 -8.19 4.91 -14.98
CA GLN A 350 -8.33 5.96 -13.98
C GLN A 350 -9.48 6.89 -14.28
N THR A 351 -10.32 7.11 -13.27
CA THR A 351 -11.27 8.22 -13.24
C THR A 351 -10.57 9.47 -12.73
N THR A 352 -10.76 10.58 -13.45
CA THR A 352 -10.21 11.90 -13.10
C THR A 352 -11.32 12.80 -12.60
N ILE A 353 -11.08 13.50 -11.48
CA ILE A 353 -12.06 14.39 -10.85
C ILE A 353 -11.39 15.74 -10.63
N ALA A 354 -11.84 16.76 -11.34
CA ALA A 354 -11.41 18.14 -11.15
C ALA A 354 -12.45 18.89 -10.33
N ARG A 355 -12.03 19.54 -9.24
CA ARG A 355 -12.93 20.32 -8.36
C ARG A 355 -12.20 21.51 -7.74
N PRO A 356 -12.92 22.53 -7.21
CA PRO A 356 -12.27 23.63 -6.51
C PRO A 356 -11.39 23.17 -5.35
N LEU A 357 -10.35 23.94 -5.07
CA LEU A 357 -9.40 23.66 -3.99
C LEU A 357 -10.11 23.49 -2.64
N SER A 358 -9.94 22.31 -2.03
CA SER A 358 -10.58 21.98 -0.75
C SER A 358 -9.63 22.11 0.44
N ASP A 359 -8.35 21.82 0.20
CA ASP A 359 -7.26 21.89 1.15
C ASP A 359 -6.20 22.84 0.60
N ARG A 360 -5.57 23.64 1.48
CA ARG A 360 -4.41 24.46 1.07
C ARG A 360 -3.23 23.55 0.70
N PRO A 361 -2.49 23.81 -0.38
CA PRO A 361 -1.24 23.11 -0.65
C PRO A 361 -0.28 23.21 0.53
N LEU A 362 0.46 22.14 0.83
CA LEU A 362 1.38 22.15 1.97
C LEU A 362 2.59 23.08 1.76
N THR A 363 2.96 23.34 0.50
CA THR A 363 4.00 24.28 0.07
C THR A 363 3.69 25.73 0.41
N GLU A 364 2.40 26.12 0.49
CA GLU A 364 1.99 27.48 0.86
C GLU A 364 1.93 27.71 2.39
N LEU A 365 2.03 26.64 3.18
CA LEU A 365 1.99 26.70 4.64
C LEU A 365 3.39 26.88 5.27
N SER A 366 4.47 26.67 4.50
CA SER A 366 5.85 26.89 4.96
C SER A 366 6.29 28.36 4.95
N ASP A 367 5.60 29.22 4.18
CA ASP A 367 5.85 30.66 4.19
C ASP A 367 5.17 31.29 5.41
N GLY A 368 5.96 31.64 6.43
CA GLY A 368 5.56 32.00 7.79
C GLY A 368 4.69 33.25 8.01
N ASN A 369 3.79 33.61 7.09
CA ASN A 369 2.90 34.76 7.17
C ASN A 369 1.46 34.37 7.56
N THR A 370 1.30 33.56 8.61
CA THR A 370 0.01 32.98 9.03
C THR A 370 -0.88 33.89 9.88
N SER A 371 -0.42 35.09 10.28
CA SER A 371 -1.17 35.97 11.20
C SER A 371 -2.07 36.99 10.51
N ASN A 372 -1.74 37.50 9.32
CA ASN A 372 -2.50 38.60 8.69
C ASN A 372 -3.57 38.15 7.68
N GLN A 373 -3.49 36.95 7.09
CA GLN A 373 -4.51 36.48 6.14
C GLN A 373 -5.75 35.84 6.81
N ARG A 374 -5.65 35.44 8.09
CA ARG A 374 -6.79 34.87 8.86
C ARG A 374 -7.95 35.86 9.06
N LYS A 375 -7.71 37.17 8.98
CA LYS A 375 -8.75 38.21 9.14
C LYS A 375 -9.53 38.52 7.85
N GLN A 376 -9.03 38.17 6.67
CA GLN A 376 -9.62 38.59 5.40
C GLN A 376 -10.79 37.72 4.89
N ARG A 377 -11.06 36.54 5.49
CA ARG A 377 -12.23 35.70 5.13
C ARG A 377 -13.54 36.06 5.87
N ARG A 378 -13.58 37.13 6.68
CA ARG A 378 -14.83 37.57 7.34
C ARG A 378 -15.63 38.60 6.54
N SER A 379 -15.21 39.00 5.34
CA SER A 379 -15.93 40.01 4.54
C SER A 379 -16.01 39.70 3.05
N SER A 380 -16.52 38.52 2.69
CA SER A 380 -17.08 38.31 1.35
C SER A 380 -18.35 37.49 1.48
N SER A 381 -19.48 38.19 1.36
CA SER A 381 -20.82 37.63 1.24
C SER A 381 -20.97 36.85 -0.08
N VAL A 382 -21.78 35.77 -0.02
CA VAL A 382 -22.46 35.02 -1.10
C VAL A 382 -22.08 33.52 -1.13
N THR A 383 -22.86 32.73 -0.37
CA THR A 383 -23.48 31.41 -0.68
C THR A 383 -22.82 30.34 -1.58
N ALA A 384 -21.50 30.26 -1.71
CA ALA A 384 -20.84 29.03 -2.18
C ALA A 384 -20.34 28.21 -0.98
N THR A 385 -20.91 27.02 -0.74
CA THR A 385 -20.41 26.13 0.32
C THR A 385 -19.12 25.47 -0.16
N ALA A 386 -18.00 25.75 0.52
CA ALA A 386 -16.70 25.19 0.20
C ALA A 386 -16.75 23.65 0.01
N PRO A 387 -15.95 23.10 -0.93
CA PRO A 387 -15.88 21.66 -1.17
C PRO A 387 -15.38 20.91 0.07
N PRO A 388 -15.76 19.62 0.24
CA PRO A 388 -15.31 18.82 1.38
C PRO A 388 -13.80 18.60 1.33
N SER A 389 -13.11 18.87 2.45
CA SER A 389 -11.69 18.58 2.61
C SER A 389 -11.38 17.09 2.41
N SER A 390 -10.12 16.76 2.12
CA SER A 390 -9.65 15.37 2.06
C SER A 390 -9.95 14.58 3.34
N TRP A 391 -9.83 15.20 4.52
CA TRP A 391 -10.22 14.60 5.80
C TRP A 391 -11.73 14.30 5.85
N SER A 392 -12.57 15.18 5.30
CA SER A 392 -14.01 14.95 5.21
C SER A 392 -14.35 13.82 4.24
N LEU A 393 -13.64 13.73 3.11
CA LEU A 393 -13.75 12.59 2.18
C LEU A 393 -13.38 11.28 2.85
N TYR A 394 -12.31 11.25 3.64
CA TYR A 394 -11.92 10.08 4.41
C TYR A 394 -13.01 9.63 5.40
N LYS A 395 -13.55 10.54 6.22
CA LYS A 395 -14.64 10.22 7.15
C LYS A 395 -15.86 9.66 6.42
N LEU A 396 -16.18 10.22 5.25
CA LEU A 396 -17.28 9.76 4.41
C LEU A 396 -17.04 8.34 3.85
N LEU A 397 -15.87 8.12 3.25
CA LEU A 397 -15.49 6.81 2.70
C LEU A 397 -15.44 5.74 3.79
N ARG A 398 -14.79 6.04 4.93
CA ARG A 398 -14.71 5.18 6.11
C ARG A 398 -16.10 4.71 6.59
N THR A 399 -17.08 5.61 6.57
CA THR A 399 -18.45 5.29 7.00
C THR A 399 -19.19 4.43 5.96
N ARG A 400 -18.97 4.69 4.67
CA ARG A 400 -19.67 4.00 3.58
C ARG A 400 -19.09 2.63 3.25
N GLN A 401 -17.77 2.49 3.36
CA GLN A 401 -17.04 1.29 3.02
C GLN A 401 -15.98 1.03 4.11
N PRO A 402 -16.39 0.61 5.31
CA PRO A 402 -15.45 0.24 6.36
C PRO A 402 -14.59 -0.94 5.88
N ALA A 403 -13.28 -0.78 5.96
CA ALA A 403 -12.30 -1.76 5.49
C ALA A 403 -11.27 -2.08 6.58
N PRO A 404 -10.70 -3.30 6.59
CA PRO A 404 -9.68 -3.70 7.56
C PRO A 404 -8.36 -2.94 7.41
N PHE A 405 -8.05 -2.45 6.20
CA PHE A 405 -6.81 -1.73 5.90
C PHE A 405 -7.10 -0.34 5.30
N ALA A 406 -8.09 0.36 5.86
CA ALA A 406 -8.36 1.74 5.47
C ALA A 406 -7.18 2.64 5.86
N SER A 407 -6.96 3.72 5.11
CA SER A 407 -5.91 4.67 5.45
C SER A 407 -6.25 6.09 5.01
N TYR A 408 -5.75 7.05 5.79
CA TYR A 408 -5.69 8.45 5.42
C TYR A 408 -4.24 8.89 5.52
N LEU A 409 -3.70 9.38 4.41
CA LEU A 409 -2.35 9.91 4.35
C LEU A 409 -2.39 11.28 3.69
N ARG A 410 -1.83 12.26 4.40
CA ARG A 410 -1.47 13.57 3.88
C ARG A 410 -0.03 13.79 4.30
N LEU A 411 0.89 13.54 3.37
CA LEU A 411 2.32 13.47 3.64
C LEU A 411 3.10 14.04 2.45
N GLY A 412 3.80 15.15 2.69
CA GLY A 412 4.38 15.93 1.60
C GLY A 412 3.27 16.40 0.66
N GLU A 413 3.50 16.32 -0.63
CA GLU A 413 2.52 16.75 -1.64
C GLU A 413 1.44 15.70 -1.94
N ALA A 414 1.55 14.51 -1.35
CA ALA A 414 0.61 13.40 -1.56
C ALA A 414 -0.57 13.46 -0.59
N THR A 415 -1.78 13.29 -1.13
CA THR A 415 -2.97 12.95 -0.34
C THR A 415 -3.56 11.63 -0.82
N LEU A 416 -3.73 10.67 0.07
CA LEU A 416 -4.36 9.37 -0.17
C LEU A 416 -5.50 9.15 0.83
N VAL A 417 -6.65 8.72 0.30
CA VAL A 417 -7.81 8.29 1.07
C VAL A 417 -8.18 6.90 0.58
N SER A 418 -8.02 5.87 1.41
CA SER A 418 -8.17 4.46 1.01
C SER A 418 -9.13 3.70 1.92
N ALA A 419 -9.91 2.81 1.31
CA ALA A 419 -10.71 1.78 1.97
C ALA A 419 -10.27 0.38 1.48
N SER A 420 -8.96 0.12 1.51
CA SER A 420 -8.39 -1.12 1.00
C SER A 420 -8.84 -2.34 1.81
N PRO A 421 -9.35 -3.39 1.16
CA PRO A 421 -9.64 -4.65 1.80
C PRO A 421 -8.41 -5.57 1.89
N GLU A 422 -7.32 -5.26 1.18
CA GLU A 422 -6.24 -6.22 0.90
C GLU A 422 -4.95 -5.88 1.65
N ARG A 423 -4.48 -6.83 2.46
CA ARG A 423 -3.12 -6.80 2.98
C ARG A 423 -2.16 -7.29 1.90
N PHE A 424 -1.18 -6.47 1.58
CA PHE A 424 -0.07 -6.85 0.72
C PHE A 424 0.90 -7.77 1.45
N LEU A 425 1.44 -7.31 2.59
CA LEU A 425 2.49 -8.00 3.33
C LEU A 425 2.43 -7.63 4.80
N THR A 426 2.50 -8.62 5.67
CA THR A 426 2.85 -8.42 7.09
C THR A 426 4.04 -9.30 7.46
N TYR A 427 4.82 -8.86 8.44
CA TYR A 427 5.89 -9.64 9.01
C TYR A 427 6.06 -9.34 10.49
N ASP A 428 6.48 -10.35 11.25
CA ASP A 428 6.69 -10.24 12.69
C ASP A 428 8.16 -10.32 13.11
N ARG A 429 8.40 -10.19 14.42
CA ARG A 429 9.74 -10.21 15.01
C ARG A 429 10.45 -11.57 14.88
N SER A 430 9.69 -12.64 14.69
CA SER A 430 10.24 -13.98 14.47
C SER A 430 10.67 -14.20 13.03
N GLY A 431 10.38 -13.24 12.14
CA GLY A 431 10.67 -13.34 10.72
C GLY A 431 9.61 -14.08 9.93
N LEU A 432 8.44 -14.38 10.53
CA LEU A 432 7.31 -14.93 9.79
C LEU A 432 6.68 -13.81 8.95
N CYS A 433 6.70 -13.99 7.64
CA CYS A 433 6.09 -13.11 6.65
C CYS A 433 4.80 -13.75 6.13
N SER A 434 3.75 -12.96 5.93
CA SER A 434 2.47 -13.43 5.40
C SER A 434 1.93 -12.45 4.37
N MET A 435 1.49 -13.00 3.24
CA MET A 435 0.78 -12.28 2.18
C MET A 435 -0.58 -12.94 1.96
N ARG A 436 -1.62 -12.14 1.76
CA ARG A 436 -3.01 -12.63 1.72
C ARG A 436 -3.76 -12.11 0.49
N PRO A 437 -3.38 -12.60 -0.71
CA PRO A 437 -4.09 -12.22 -1.93
C PRO A 437 -5.56 -12.64 -1.88
N MET A 438 -6.39 -11.86 -2.58
CA MET A 438 -7.83 -12.07 -2.63
C MET A 438 -8.31 -11.98 -4.09
N LYS A 439 -9.00 -13.02 -4.54
CA LYS A 439 -9.64 -13.11 -5.87
C LYS A 439 -10.99 -13.78 -5.70
N GLY A 440 -12.00 -13.36 -6.46
CA GLY A 440 -13.37 -13.84 -6.31
C GLY A 440 -14.13 -13.23 -5.13
N THR A 441 -15.09 -12.37 -5.42
CA THR A 441 -15.95 -11.71 -4.44
C THR A 441 -17.41 -11.92 -4.78
N VAL A 442 -18.22 -12.36 -3.82
CA VAL A 442 -19.69 -12.45 -3.99
C VAL A 442 -20.38 -11.57 -2.97
N ARG A 443 -21.28 -10.71 -3.43
CA ARG A 443 -22.10 -9.86 -2.54
C ARG A 443 -23.13 -10.72 -1.80
N LYS A 444 -23.27 -10.47 -0.50
CA LYS A 444 -24.36 -11.07 0.29
C LYS A 444 -25.72 -10.60 -0.23
N SER A 445 -26.64 -11.54 -0.36
CA SER A 445 -28.02 -11.30 -0.79
C SER A 445 -28.95 -12.36 -0.22
N GLU A 446 -30.26 -12.22 -0.43
CA GLU A 446 -31.21 -13.29 -0.08
C GLU A 446 -30.88 -14.61 -0.80
N ALA A 447 -30.33 -14.53 -2.01
CA ALA A 447 -29.90 -15.70 -2.79
C ALA A 447 -28.56 -16.30 -2.30
N VAL A 448 -27.69 -15.48 -1.69
CA VAL A 448 -26.35 -15.88 -1.22
C VAL A 448 -26.15 -15.33 0.18
N SER A 449 -26.54 -16.13 1.18
CA SER A 449 -26.53 -15.76 2.60
C SER A 449 -25.63 -16.65 3.45
N THR A 450 -25.14 -17.76 2.91
CA THR A 450 -24.31 -18.76 3.59
C THR A 450 -22.98 -18.97 2.87
N ILE A 451 -21.97 -19.45 3.58
CA ILE A 451 -20.65 -19.74 3.02
C ILE A 451 -20.77 -20.83 1.94
N GLU A 452 -21.58 -21.86 2.18
CA GLU A 452 -21.75 -22.98 1.25
C GLU A 452 -22.40 -22.55 -0.09
N GLN A 453 -23.25 -21.52 -0.07
CA GLN A 453 -23.80 -20.92 -1.29
C GLN A 453 -22.75 -20.09 -2.03
N ALA A 454 -21.93 -19.35 -1.28
CA ALA A 454 -20.86 -18.56 -1.86
C ALA A 454 -19.77 -19.45 -2.47
N GLU A 455 -19.40 -20.55 -1.80
CA GLU A 455 -18.46 -21.55 -2.31
C GLU A 455 -18.88 -22.10 -3.67
N LYS A 456 -20.16 -22.39 -3.89
CA LYS A 456 -20.65 -22.86 -5.21
C LYS A 456 -20.49 -21.84 -6.33
N ILE A 457 -20.44 -20.55 -5.99
CA ILE A 457 -20.28 -19.46 -6.96
C ILE A 457 -18.79 -19.15 -7.17
N LEU A 458 -17.99 -19.29 -6.11
CA LEU A 458 -16.57 -18.93 -6.10
C LEU A 458 -15.66 -20.08 -6.55
N HIS A 459 -16.01 -21.35 -6.30
CA HIS A 459 -15.28 -22.51 -6.81
C HIS A 459 -15.69 -22.83 -8.24
N VAL A 460 -15.33 -21.92 -9.14
CA VAL A 460 -15.47 -22.10 -10.59
C VAL A 460 -14.10 -21.98 -11.26
N PRO A 461 -13.88 -22.62 -12.42
CA PRO A 461 -12.56 -22.69 -13.04
C PRO A 461 -11.88 -21.33 -13.27
N LYS A 462 -12.64 -20.26 -13.56
CA LYS A 462 -12.10 -18.90 -13.74
C LYS A 462 -11.49 -18.38 -12.44
N GLU A 463 -12.28 -18.31 -11.37
CA GLU A 463 -11.89 -17.72 -10.09
C GLU A 463 -10.75 -18.52 -9.42
N GLU A 464 -10.80 -19.86 -9.50
CA GLU A 464 -9.73 -20.71 -8.98
C GLU A 464 -8.42 -20.52 -9.75
N ALA A 465 -8.50 -20.41 -11.08
CA ALA A 465 -7.31 -20.17 -11.90
C ALA A 465 -6.67 -18.81 -11.59
N GLU A 466 -7.46 -17.74 -11.49
CA GLU A 466 -6.97 -16.41 -11.10
C GLU A 466 -6.31 -16.42 -9.72
N ASN A 467 -6.95 -17.08 -8.75
CA ASN A 467 -6.39 -17.16 -7.40
C ASN A 467 -5.07 -17.95 -7.41
N LEU A 468 -5.04 -19.13 -8.01
CA LEU A 468 -3.84 -19.97 -8.12
C LEU A 468 -2.67 -19.23 -8.79
N MET A 469 -2.91 -18.53 -9.91
CA MET A 469 -1.88 -17.73 -10.58
C MET A 469 -1.23 -16.71 -9.63
N ILE A 470 -2.02 -16.07 -8.76
CA ILE A 470 -1.49 -15.15 -7.75
C ILE A 470 -0.79 -15.89 -6.60
N VAL A 471 -1.26 -17.05 -6.18
CA VAL A 471 -0.56 -17.88 -5.16
C VAL A 471 0.88 -18.12 -5.60
N ASP A 472 1.08 -18.50 -6.85
CA ASP A 472 2.40 -18.88 -7.34
C ASP A 472 3.30 -17.67 -7.57
N LEU A 473 2.72 -16.53 -7.93
CA LEU A 473 3.43 -15.25 -7.94
C LEU A 473 3.94 -14.89 -6.54
N VAL A 474 3.08 -14.98 -5.52
CA VAL A 474 3.41 -14.66 -4.14
C VAL A 474 4.43 -15.64 -3.56
N ARG A 475 4.30 -16.93 -3.88
CA ARG A 475 5.30 -17.94 -3.51
C ARG A 475 6.64 -17.66 -4.17
N HIS A 476 6.65 -17.27 -5.43
CA HIS A 476 7.87 -16.88 -6.13
C HIS A 476 8.56 -15.71 -5.43
N ASP A 477 7.80 -14.68 -5.07
CA ASP A 477 8.32 -13.52 -4.32
C ASP A 477 8.93 -13.93 -2.97
N LEU A 478 8.20 -14.73 -2.18
CA LEU A 478 8.69 -15.19 -0.87
C LEU A 478 9.89 -16.14 -0.99
N HIS A 479 9.90 -17.04 -1.98
CA HIS A 479 11.03 -17.95 -2.22
C HIS A 479 12.33 -17.20 -2.54
N ALA A 480 12.24 -16.04 -3.20
CA ALA A 480 13.40 -15.23 -3.53
C ALA A 480 14.13 -14.72 -2.27
N ILE A 481 13.47 -14.65 -1.11
CA ILE A 481 14.06 -14.17 0.16
C ILE A 481 14.11 -15.26 1.23
N CYS A 482 12.98 -15.92 1.51
CA CYS A 482 12.87 -16.98 2.53
C CYS A 482 13.61 -18.26 2.13
N GLY A 483 13.79 -18.47 0.82
CA GLY A 483 14.37 -19.69 0.27
C GLY A 483 13.36 -20.82 0.06
N ALA A 484 13.82 -21.86 -0.64
CA ALA A 484 13.02 -23.07 -0.85
C ALA A 484 12.85 -23.83 0.47
N GLY A 485 11.65 -24.37 0.71
CA GLY A 485 11.33 -25.13 1.94
C GLY A 485 10.86 -24.28 3.12
N ASN A 486 11.01 -22.96 3.08
CA ASN A 486 10.56 -22.04 4.12
C ASN A 486 9.28 -21.27 3.73
N VAL A 487 8.58 -21.69 2.67
CA VAL A 487 7.35 -21.04 2.19
C VAL A 487 6.23 -22.08 2.16
N THR A 488 5.09 -21.74 2.74
CA THR A 488 3.92 -22.60 2.87
C THR A 488 2.64 -21.86 2.47
N VAL A 489 1.60 -22.61 2.10
CA VAL A 489 0.27 -22.06 1.76
C VAL A 489 -0.74 -22.66 2.75
N PRO A 490 -0.86 -22.13 3.98
CA PRO A 490 -1.73 -22.70 5.01
C PRO A 490 -3.21 -22.68 4.64
N ASP A 491 -3.67 -21.63 3.95
CA ASP A 491 -5.04 -21.51 3.44
C ASP A 491 -4.99 -21.34 1.92
N LEU A 492 -5.59 -22.24 1.16
CA LEU A 492 -5.65 -22.19 -0.31
C LEU A 492 -7.10 -22.17 -0.78
N LEU A 493 -7.48 -21.18 -1.60
CA LEU A 493 -8.82 -21.03 -2.18
C LEU A 493 -9.95 -21.02 -1.13
N ARG A 494 -9.66 -20.51 0.07
CA ARG A 494 -10.60 -20.55 1.19
C ARG A 494 -11.63 -19.43 1.07
N VAL A 495 -12.91 -19.74 1.21
CA VAL A 495 -13.97 -18.72 1.26
C VAL A 495 -14.17 -18.22 2.69
N GLU A 496 -14.19 -16.90 2.85
CA GLU A 496 -14.41 -16.23 4.12
C GLU A 496 -15.60 -15.27 4.10
N GLU A 497 -16.22 -15.11 5.26
CA GLU A 497 -17.40 -14.28 5.44
C GLU A 497 -17.05 -12.89 6.00
N TYR A 498 -17.36 -11.86 5.23
CA TYR A 498 -17.24 -10.44 5.61
C TYR A 498 -18.62 -9.85 5.87
N GLN A 499 -18.68 -8.60 6.34
CA GLN A 499 -19.96 -7.97 6.69
C GLN A 499 -20.96 -7.94 5.51
N SER A 500 -20.49 -7.58 4.31
CA SER A 500 -21.35 -7.36 3.12
C SER A 500 -21.05 -8.31 1.95
N VAL A 501 -19.99 -9.11 2.04
CA VAL A 501 -19.52 -9.98 0.95
C VAL A 501 -18.98 -11.30 1.51
N PHE A 502 -18.87 -12.29 0.63
CA PHE A 502 -17.99 -13.45 0.78
C PHE A 502 -16.78 -13.26 -0.14
N GLN A 503 -15.60 -13.64 0.31
CA GLN A 503 -14.35 -13.44 -0.41
C GLN A 503 -13.55 -14.73 -0.41
N MET A 504 -13.08 -15.16 -1.58
CA MET A 504 -12.06 -16.21 -1.65
C MET A 504 -10.68 -15.59 -1.41
N ILE A 505 -9.93 -16.21 -0.50
CA ILE A 505 -8.60 -15.80 -0.06
C ILE A 505 -7.64 -16.96 -0.14
N THR A 506 -6.36 -16.63 -0.26
CA THR A 506 -5.26 -17.55 -0.02
C THR A 506 -4.28 -16.87 0.92
N VAL A 507 -3.71 -17.62 1.87
CA VAL A 507 -2.64 -17.16 2.73
C VAL A 507 -1.36 -17.87 2.30
N VAL A 508 -0.33 -17.10 1.99
CA VAL A 508 1.02 -17.61 1.72
C VAL A 508 1.95 -17.05 2.78
N GLU A 509 2.67 -17.94 3.45
CA GLU A 509 3.60 -17.62 4.52
C GLU A 509 5.02 -17.99 4.13
N GLY A 510 5.97 -17.17 4.57
CA GLY A 510 7.40 -17.39 4.37
C GLY A 510 8.16 -17.10 5.66
N GLN A 511 9.01 -18.03 6.08
CA GLN A 511 9.89 -17.84 7.23
C GLN A 511 11.25 -17.30 6.77
N LEU A 512 11.65 -16.13 7.27
CA LEU A 512 12.98 -15.59 7.00
C LEU A 512 14.08 -16.55 7.49
N PRO A 513 15.22 -16.65 6.79
CA PRO A 513 16.31 -17.54 7.19
C PRO A 513 16.89 -17.20 8.56
N ASN A 514 17.03 -18.19 9.45
CA ASN A 514 17.58 -18.00 10.79
C ASN A 514 19.11 -18.07 10.84
N HIS A 515 19.70 -17.16 11.61
CA HIS A 515 21.12 -16.92 11.98
C HIS A 515 22.10 -18.12 12.03
N GLY A 516 22.40 -18.74 10.89
CA GLY A 516 23.53 -19.66 10.71
C GLY A 516 24.60 -19.16 9.74
N GLN A 517 24.25 -18.23 8.85
CA GLN A 517 25.15 -17.60 7.90
C GLN A 517 24.65 -16.16 7.67
N GLU A 518 25.47 -15.19 8.08
CA GLU A 518 25.26 -13.75 7.88
C GLU A 518 24.20 -13.08 8.81
N ARG A 519 24.49 -11.83 9.22
CA ARG A 519 23.50 -10.94 9.86
C ARG A 519 22.41 -10.57 8.82
N GLY A 520 21.18 -10.33 9.28
CA GLY A 520 20.43 -9.19 8.74
C GLY A 520 19.35 -9.42 7.68
N TYR A 521 18.69 -10.58 7.57
CA TYR A 521 17.39 -10.62 6.89
C TYR A 521 16.32 -9.98 7.79
N THR A 522 15.48 -9.15 7.18
CA THR A 522 14.41 -8.38 7.79
C THR A 522 13.18 -8.43 6.89
N GLY A 523 12.01 -8.02 7.41
CA GLY A 523 10.81 -7.91 6.57
C GLY A 523 10.94 -6.89 5.44
N LEU A 524 11.89 -5.93 5.53
CA LEU A 524 12.18 -4.99 4.45
C LEU A 524 12.76 -5.70 3.22
N ASP A 525 13.50 -6.79 3.40
CA ASP A 525 14.00 -7.61 2.29
C ASP A 525 12.85 -8.19 1.46
N VAL A 526 11.80 -8.66 2.14
CA VAL A 526 10.59 -9.19 1.51
C VAL A 526 9.80 -8.06 0.85
N LEU A 527 9.59 -6.94 1.55
CA LEU A 527 8.90 -5.77 0.99
C LEU A 527 9.55 -5.32 -0.32
N ALA A 528 10.86 -5.09 -0.33
CA ALA A 528 11.59 -4.63 -1.51
C ALA A 528 11.60 -5.67 -2.65
N ALA A 529 11.61 -6.96 -2.34
CA ALA A 529 11.63 -8.01 -3.35
C ALA A 529 10.26 -8.34 -3.95
N SER A 530 9.17 -8.05 -3.23
CA SER A 530 7.81 -8.42 -3.63
C SER A 530 7.06 -7.32 -4.40
N LEU A 531 7.55 -6.09 -4.41
CA LEU A 531 6.92 -4.96 -5.13
C LEU A 531 7.01 -5.12 -6.67
N PRO A 532 6.03 -4.61 -7.43
CA PRO A 532 4.73 -4.11 -6.97
C PRO A 532 3.79 -5.27 -6.57
N PRO A 533 2.69 -4.99 -5.84
CA PRO A 533 1.73 -6.01 -5.41
C PRO A 533 1.27 -6.93 -6.53
N GLY A 534 1.45 -8.24 -6.34
CA GLY A 534 1.18 -9.24 -7.38
C GLY A 534 -0.25 -9.18 -7.94
N SER A 535 -1.24 -8.95 -7.07
CA SER A 535 -2.67 -8.80 -7.42
C SER A 535 -2.96 -7.62 -8.36
N MET A 536 -2.04 -6.66 -8.45
CA MET A 536 -2.13 -5.48 -9.31
C MET A 536 -1.19 -5.55 -10.52
N THR A 537 -0.64 -6.73 -10.85
CA THR A 537 0.31 -6.90 -11.96
C THR A 537 -0.21 -7.93 -12.97
N GLY A 538 0.29 -9.14 -12.92
CA GLY A 538 -0.05 -10.27 -13.77
C GLY A 538 1.01 -11.35 -13.60
N ALA A 539 0.87 -12.46 -14.31
CA ALA A 539 1.82 -13.56 -14.25
C ALA A 539 2.29 -13.94 -15.66
N PRO A 540 3.60 -13.90 -15.98
CA PRO A 540 4.74 -13.54 -15.13
C PRO A 540 4.91 -12.02 -14.87
N LYS A 541 5.14 -11.63 -13.60
CA LYS A 541 5.14 -10.24 -13.09
C LYS A 541 5.74 -9.20 -14.03
N LYS A 542 7.04 -9.33 -14.33
CA LYS A 542 7.78 -8.34 -15.13
C LYS A 542 7.17 -8.16 -16.51
N ARG A 543 6.92 -9.26 -17.21
CA ARG A 543 6.40 -9.23 -18.59
C ARG A 543 4.99 -8.65 -18.62
N SER A 544 4.15 -9.03 -17.66
CA SER A 544 2.81 -8.46 -17.51
C SER A 544 2.85 -6.94 -17.30
N CYS A 545 3.76 -6.44 -16.45
CA CYS A 545 3.90 -5.01 -16.24
C CYS A 545 4.37 -4.24 -17.49
N GLU A 546 5.29 -4.81 -18.29
CA GLU A 546 5.70 -4.22 -19.57
C GLU A 546 4.52 -4.09 -20.54
N ILE A 547 3.71 -5.15 -20.66
CA ILE A 547 2.51 -5.17 -21.51
C ILE A 547 1.47 -4.16 -21.02
N LEU A 548 1.20 -4.15 -19.70
CA LEU A 548 0.22 -3.24 -19.10
C LEU A 548 0.61 -1.78 -19.32
N LYS A 549 1.90 -1.44 -19.20
CA LYS A 549 2.38 -0.09 -19.47
C LYS A 549 1.99 0.41 -20.87
N GLU A 550 2.13 -0.44 -21.89
CA GLU A 550 1.74 -0.11 -23.27
C GLU A 550 0.21 0.03 -23.41
N ILE A 551 -0.55 -0.93 -22.87
CA ILE A 551 -2.02 -0.95 -22.99
C ILE A 551 -2.67 0.21 -22.21
N GLU A 552 -2.10 0.60 -21.08
CA GLU A 552 -2.55 1.72 -20.25
C GLU A 552 -2.10 3.08 -20.82
N GLY A 553 -1.36 3.08 -21.92
CA GLY A 553 -0.93 4.28 -22.63
C GLY A 553 0.11 5.08 -21.87
N HIS A 554 1.06 4.39 -21.21
CA HIS A 554 2.16 4.98 -20.44
C HIS A 554 1.71 5.86 -19.26
N LYS A 555 0.44 5.76 -18.85
CA LYS A 555 -0.07 6.46 -17.67
C LYS A 555 0.42 5.76 -16.41
N GLU A 556 0.97 6.55 -15.50
CA GLU A 556 1.36 6.06 -14.19
C GLU A 556 0.15 5.72 -13.32
N ARG A 557 0.25 4.62 -12.58
CA ARG A 557 -0.71 4.26 -11.54
C ARG A 557 -0.46 5.05 -10.26
N SER A 558 0.78 5.48 -10.03
CA SER A 558 1.16 6.37 -8.92
C SER A 558 0.83 5.75 -7.55
N LEU A 559 0.14 6.50 -6.69
CA LEU A 559 -0.33 6.05 -5.39
C LEU A 559 -1.36 4.93 -5.48
N TYR A 560 -2.03 4.73 -6.63
CA TYR A 560 -2.91 3.58 -6.83
C TYR A 560 -2.08 2.36 -7.27
N SER A 561 -2.45 1.16 -6.80
CA SER A 561 -1.69 -0.10 -7.00
C SER A 561 -0.30 -0.15 -6.33
N GLY A 562 0.13 0.90 -5.64
CA GLY A 562 1.26 0.88 -4.72
C GLY A 562 0.89 0.26 -3.36
N VAL A 563 1.64 0.65 -2.32
CA VAL A 563 1.41 0.20 -0.95
C VAL A 563 1.49 1.33 0.07
N VAL A 564 0.76 1.18 1.17
CA VAL A 564 0.77 2.08 2.33
C VAL A 564 0.84 1.25 3.61
N GLY A 565 1.63 1.68 4.59
CA GLY A 565 1.87 0.87 5.76
C GLY A 565 2.98 1.38 6.68
N TYR A 566 3.55 0.46 7.44
CA TYR A 566 4.60 0.78 8.40
C TYR A 566 5.68 -0.31 8.52
N MET A 567 6.84 0.12 8.99
CA MET A 567 7.94 -0.73 9.48
C MET A 567 8.30 -0.28 10.88
N CYS A 568 7.99 -1.12 11.87
CA CYS A 568 8.21 -0.85 13.27
C CYS A 568 9.68 -1.00 13.62
N ALA A 569 10.19 -0.18 14.53
CA ALA A 569 11.54 -0.32 15.10
C ALA A 569 11.79 -1.72 15.72
N THR A 570 10.72 -2.42 16.11
CA THR A 570 10.82 -3.77 16.70
C THR A 570 10.91 -4.91 15.69
N GLY A 571 11.02 -4.60 14.38
CA GLY A 571 11.07 -5.60 13.30
C GLY A 571 9.71 -6.08 12.76
N ARG A 572 8.58 -5.58 13.30
CA ARG A 572 7.24 -5.83 12.75
C ARG A 572 6.92 -4.92 11.56
N GLY A 573 6.04 -5.33 10.66
CA GLY A 573 5.49 -4.48 9.60
C GLY A 573 4.15 -4.96 9.08
N ASP A 574 3.36 -4.05 8.53
CA ASP A 574 2.09 -4.34 7.87
C ASP A 574 1.84 -3.30 6.77
N TRP A 575 1.56 -3.79 5.58
CA TRP A 575 1.41 -3.02 4.35
C TRP A 575 0.16 -3.46 3.62
N SER A 576 -0.67 -2.50 3.20
CA SER A 576 -1.84 -2.76 2.37
C SER A 576 -1.65 -2.28 0.95
N VAL A 577 -2.30 -2.97 0.00
CA VAL A 577 -2.35 -2.52 -1.39
C VAL A 577 -3.22 -1.27 -1.46
N THR A 578 -2.81 -0.25 -2.21
CA THR A 578 -3.58 0.99 -2.36
C THR A 578 -4.65 0.86 -3.45
N ILE A 579 -5.72 0.15 -3.10
CA ILE A 579 -6.93 -0.03 -3.92
C ILE A 579 -8.16 0.51 -3.20
N ARG A 580 -9.27 0.64 -3.91
CA ARG A 580 -10.51 1.27 -3.40
C ARG A 580 -10.20 2.63 -2.76
N SER A 581 -9.37 3.40 -3.47
CA SER A 581 -8.76 4.63 -2.98
C SER A 581 -9.00 5.78 -3.95
N LEU A 582 -8.90 6.98 -3.41
CA LEU A 582 -8.84 8.24 -4.13
C LEU A 582 -7.59 8.99 -3.67
N PHE A 583 -6.84 9.52 -4.62
CA PHE A 583 -5.59 10.24 -4.33
C PHE A 583 -5.48 11.52 -5.13
N ARG A 584 -4.66 12.46 -4.65
CA ARG A 584 -4.28 13.67 -5.37
C ARG A 584 -2.83 14.03 -5.05
N TRP A 585 -2.24 14.81 -5.95
CA TRP A 585 -0.97 15.49 -5.72
C TRP A 585 -1.22 17.00 -5.70
N ASP A 586 -0.59 17.72 -4.78
CA ASP A 586 -0.78 19.17 -4.63
C ASP A 586 -0.36 19.96 -5.89
N ASP A 587 0.60 19.43 -6.67
CA ASP A 587 1.06 20.00 -7.95
C ASP A 587 0.12 19.72 -9.13
N GLU A 588 -0.84 18.80 -8.99
CA GLU A 588 -1.78 18.43 -10.07
C GLU A 588 -3.02 19.32 -10.04
N GLN A 589 -3.01 20.37 -10.86
CA GLN A 589 -4.09 21.33 -10.96
C GLN A 589 -4.46 21.61 -12.41
N VAL A 590 -5.75 21.89 -12.64
CA VAL A 590 -6.28 22.30 -13.95
C VAL A 590 -6.99 23.64 -13.84
N ALA A 591 -6.84 24.49 -14.85
CA ALA A 591 -7.63 25.71 -14.97
C ALA A 591 -9.01 25.37 -15.56
N MET A 592 -10.07 25.85 -14.92
CA MET A 592 -11.45 25.72 -15.40
C MET A 592 -12.12 27.09 -15.43
N GLU A 593 -13.04 27.29 -16.38
CA GLU A 593 -13.87 28.50 -16.43
C GLU A 593 -14.82 28.52 -15.22
N GLY A 594 -14.67 29.53 -14.36
CA GLY A 594 -15.52 29.77 -13.21
C GLY A 594 -16.89 30.34 -13.58
N GLU A 595 -17.80 30.44 -12.60
CA GLU A 595 -19.18 30.90 -12.82
C GLU A 595 -19.27 32.35 -13.34
N GLU A 596 -18.24 33.17 -13.09
CA GLU A 596 -18.15 34.57 -13.54
C GLU A 596 -17.19 34.77 -14.74
N GLY A 597 -16.72 33.68 -15.37
CA GLY A 597 -15.79 33.73 -16.50
C GLY A 597 -14.32 33.97 -16.12
N GLU A 598 -13.99 33.93 -14.83
CA GLU A 598 -12.61 33.92 -14.34
C GLU A 598 -12.00 32.51 -14.41
N GLU A 599 -10.69 32.40 -14.61
CA GLU A 599 -10.00 31.10 -14.50
C GLU A 599 -9.85 30.68 -13.03
N GLU A 600 -10.50 29.59 -12.65
CA GLU A 600 -10.40 28.99 -11.32
C GLU A 600 -9.46 27.77 -11.35
N LYS A 601 -8.52 27.70 -10.40
CA LYS A 601 -7.64 26.54 -10.23
C LYS A 601 -8.37 25.43 -9.49
N HIS A 602 -8.46 24.27 -10.12
CA HIS A 602 -9.07 23.07 -9.56
C HIS A 602 -8.00 22.04 -9.19
N GLU A 603 -8.15 21.40 -8.02
CA GLU A 603 -7.37 20.23 -7.65
C GLU A 603 -7.84 19.00 -8.44
N VAL A 604 -6.90 18.12 -8.81
CA VAL A 604 -7.20 16.89 -9.52
C VAL A 604 -7.10 15.68 -8.59
N TRP A 605 -8.22 14.97 -8.45
CA TRP A 605 -8.28 13.68 -7.78
C TRP A 605 -8.32 12.54 -8.82
N ARG A 606 -7.69 11.44 -8.48
CA ARG A 606 -7.60 10.22 -9.28
C ARG A 606 -8.22 9.05 -8.51
N ILE A 607 -8.97 8.21 -9.21
CA ILE A 607 -9.50 6.94 -8.70
C ILE A 607 -9.16 5.86 -9.71
N GLY A 608 -8.27 4.94 -9.33
CA GLY A 608 -7.97 3.76 -10.14
C GLY A 608 -8.97 2.63 -9.91
N ALA A 609 -9.34 1.93 -10.97
CA ALA A 609 -10.12 0.71 -10.89
C ALA A 609 -9.74 -0.23 -12.05
N GLY A 610 -9.86 -1.55 -11.81
CA GLY A 610 -9.46 -2.56 -12.78
C GLY A 610 -9.63 -3.97 -12.26
N GLY A 611 -9.30 -4.94 -13.10
CA GLY A 611 -9.55 -6.35 -12.88
C GLY A 611 -8.52 -7.24 -13.57
N ALA A 612 -8.52 -8.51 -13.21
CA ALA A 612 -7.66 -9.50 -13.82
C ALA A 612 -8.27 -9.97 -15.14
N VAL A 613 -7.62 -9.65 -16.24
CA VAL A 613 -7.97 -10.22 -17.53
C VAL A 613 -7.29 -11.58 -17.66
N THR A 614 -8.10 -12.61 -17.84
CA THR A 614 -7.66 -13.96 -18.22
C THR A 614 -8.21 -14.34 -19.58
N ILE A 615 -7.81 -15.50 -20.10
CA ILE A 615 -8.37 -16.03 -21.35
C ILE A 615 -9.88 -16.30 -21.26
N LEU A 616 -10.42 -16.47 -20.05
CA LEU A 616 -11.84 -16.71 -19.79
C LEU A 616 -12.63 -15.43 -19.52
N SER A 617 -11.98 -14.27 -19.45
CA SER A 617 -12.65 -12.99 -19.25
C SER A 617 -13.50 -12.58 -20.45
N THR A 618 -14.51 -11.75 -20.22
CA THR A 618 -15.25 -11.04 -21.28
C THR A 618 -15.03 -9.54 -21.14
N PRO A 619 -14.88 -8.79 -22.25
CA PRO A 619 -14.73 -7.33 -22.18
C PRO A 619 -15.82 -6.64 -21.35
N GLU A 620 -17.06 -7.06 -21.53
CA GLU A 620 -18.22 -6.50 -20.81
C GLU A 620 -18.16 -6.81 -19.32
N GLY A 621 -17.78 -8.05 -18.95
CA GLY A 621 -17.66 -8.47 -17.56
C GLY A 621 -16.55 -7.73 -16.81
N GLU A 622 -15.38 -7.61 -17.42
CA GLU A 622 -14.26 -6.86 -16.83
C GLU A 622 -14.57 -5.36 -16.70
N ARG A 623 -15.31 -4.79 -17.65
CA ARG A 623 -15.80 -3.42 -17.55
C ARG A 623 -16.78 -3.24 -16.38
N GLU A 624 -17.75 -4.14 -16.24
CA GLU A 624 -18.74 -4.10 -15.15
C GLU A 624 -18.07 -4.25 -13.78
N GLU A 625 -17.06 -5.11 -13.68
CA GLU A 625 -16.25 -5.26 -12.49
C GLU A 625 -15.48 -3.98 -12.17
N MET A 626 -14.84 -3.36 -13.15
CA MET A 626 -14.13 -2.08 -13.00
C MET A 626 -15.05 -0.99 -12.45
N PHE A 627 -16.24 -0.81 -13.03
CA PHE A 627 -17.22 0.17 -12.53
C PHE A 627 -17.75 -0.18 -11.13
N THR A 628 -17.93 -1.45 -10.83
CA THR A 628 -18.30 -1.92 -9.47
C THR A 628 -17.22 -1.59 -8.46
N LYS A 629 -15.94 -1.70 -8.86
CA LYS A 629 -14.79 -1.35 -8.03
C LYS A 629 -14.68 0.15 -7.78
N LEU A 630 -14.96 0.95 -8.81
CA LEU A 630 -14.96 2.42 -8.82
C LEU A 630 -16.09 3.03 -7.98
N ALA A 631 -17.28 2.42 -7.97
CA ALA A 631 -18.50 3.01 -7.39
C ALA A 631 -18.37 3.43 -5.91
N GLY A 632 -17.65 2.66 -5.08
CA GLY A 632 -17.45 2.96 -3.66
C GLY A 632 -16.69 4.27 -3.44
N PRO A 633 -15.42 4.37 -3.90
CA PRO A 633 -14.64 5.59 -3.82
C PRO A 633 -15.30 6.80 -4.52
N LEU A 634 -15.88 6.60 -5.71
CA LEU A 634 -16.47 7.68 -6.51
C LEU A 634 -17.63 8.40 -5.78
N ARG A 635 -18.46 7.65 -5.05
CA ARG A 635 -19.57 8.19 -4.24
C ARG A 635 -19.12 9.14 -3.12
N SER A 636 -17.82 9.24 -2.83
CA SER A 636 -17.27 10.24 -1.90
C SER A 636 -17.38 11.66 -2.45
N PHE A 637 -17.47 11.83 -3.78
CA PHE A 637 -17.55 13.13 -4.44
C PHE A 637 -18.99 13.59 -4.74
N GLY A 638 -20.00 12.83 -4.30
CA GLY A 638 -21.42 13.09 -4.55
C GLY A 638 -22.11 11.86 -5.15
N GLU A 639 -23.43 11.92 -5.35
CA GLU A 639 -24.12 10.96 -6.23
C GLU A 639 -23.73 11.28 -7.68
N ALA A 640 -22.54 10.84 -8.07
CA ALA A 640 -22.12 10.80 -9.46
C ALA A 640 -22.41 9.39 -9.99
N CYS A 641 -23.38 9.35 -10.92
CA CYS A 641 -23.90 8.21 -11.70
C CYS A 641 -24.80 7.20 -10.96
#